data_AF-A0A918YLP3-F1
#
_entry.id   AF-A0A918YLP3-F1
#
_cell.length_a   1.000
_cell.length_b   1.000
_cell.length_c   1.000
_cell.angle_alpha   90.00
_cell.angle_beta   90.00
_cell.angle_gamma   90.00
#
_symmetry.space_group_name_H-M   'P 1'
#
loop_
_entity.id
_entity.type
_entity.pdbx_description
1 polymer ?
#
loop_
_entity_poly.entity_id
_entity_poly.type
_entity_poly.pdbx_seq_one_letter_code
_entity_poly.pdbx_strand_id
1 'polypeptide(L)'
;MSENAGIAGIHDVTVVGGGVIGASWAALFLARGLSVTVSDPQPGIDEAVLGHLAEAAPSLRALGLDTSELTARLGFEPDLATAVRAADLVQENGPERLAAKHAMWRTTEENAPADALFATSTSGIPATEIATALKDPGRLVVGHPFNPSHLMPLVEVVPGEHTSYETVERARAFYRALGKRPQVLRKEVPGFVANRLQSALFRECVHLVGEGVVTMQELDDIVTSSLGQRWAVVGPFRSFHLGGGEGGLPHFMSHLGIGMERRWADMAQEQVAFDEPTRRLLTEQAQDFGGTVGELAAERDRRQIAVMRALGDRFDSCPGPAPHRMPRPCLHPTPPHPTPTPPRHGIPTPQRLPPPMSADELTDRVQKALADPVTHDDGFDTHEALRDVLASAGLCPADSGGKITFIGSDPVVPSIMRLGAVPALGMTAKSVALAALWRHRGGEGQDITMDLRKAPHRLCPFYDKKWELLGGYPGGTPADPANPLGFDFYQARDGRWVMPLNPYPKIKNGVYKLLRTWPEKQAVADAVAQWNAADLEQAGDEAGVVMPMLRTTEEFLREAAYEHIAEGPLIKIEKIGDSAPEPLAGAAAQPLSGVRALGMGHIIAGAGVGRDLAQHGADVLNIWRPGELEHDSTYNTANVGVRSTFIDPYGPEGRAKIHTLLRDADVFYANRRPGYLAKIGLSAEEAAAVHPGIIHLSISLAGESGPWTHRVGFDQTAGALSGIMLMEGADGVAARPTSTPTLPYISVVNDYVLSWLATTGAIAALMRRAVDGGSYRVTLNLTRIATWILSLGVFDRDYAHEVALDPDPDSPHAYLDPDTFTADTPCGHYQGVTDQVIMSRTPGRFRDVLLPRGSSAPVWLPRYS
;
A
#
# COMPACT_ATOMS: atom_id res chain seq x y z
N MET A 1 -34.29 33.27 28.15
CA MET A 1 -32.85 33.16 28.46
C MET A 1 -32.46 31.74 28.11
N SER A 2 -31.95 31.55 26.89
CA SER A 2 -31.52 30.24 26.38
C SER A 2 -30.17 29.91 27.02
N GLU A 3 -30.09 28.84 27.79
CA GLU A 3 -28.81 28.30 28.27
C GLU A 3 -27.89 28.03 27.07
N ASN A 4 -26.62 28.42 27.22
CA ASN A 4 -25.59 28.46 26.19
C ASN A 4 -25.16 27.02 25.87
N ALA A 5 -25.77 26.37 24.89
CA ALA A 5 -25.33 25.06 24.42
C ALA A 5 -23.95 25.21 23.76
N GLY A 6 -22.88 24.73 24.41
CA GLY A 6 -21.50 24.85 23.93
C GLY A 6 -21.30 24.39 22.48
N ILE A 7 -20.24 24.85 21.83
CA ILE A 7 -19.95 24.56 20.42
C ILE A 7 -19.31 23.17 20.33
N ALA A 8 -20.03 22.21 19.75
CA ALA A 8 -19.59 20.81 19.67
C ALA A 8 -19.20 20.22 21.04
N GLY A 9 -19.88 20.65 22.12
CA GLY A 9 -19.59 20.21 23.48
C GLY A 9 -18.43 20.95 24.17
N ILE A 10 -17.86 21.99 23.55
CA ILE A 10 -16.82 22.85 24.13
C ILE A 10 -17.46 24.17 24.59
N HIS A 11 -17.23 24.56 25.85
CA HIS A 11 -17.67 25.81 26.44
C HIS A 11 -16.48 26.67 26.90
N ASP A 12 -15.51 26.05 27.59
CA ASP A 12 -14.35 26.73 28.18
C ASP A 12 -13.07 26.42 27.39
N VAL A 13 -12.42 27.45 26.86
CA VAL A 13 -11.21 27.34 26.05
C VAL A 13 -10.04 28.06 26.72
N THR A 14 -8.90 27.38 26.84
CA THR A 14 -7.64 27.99 27.26
C THR A 14 -6.76 28.26 26.04
N VAL A 15 -6.44 29.53 25.81
CA VAL A 15 -5.51 29.98 24.77
C VAL A 15 -4.14 30.17 25.41
N VAL A 16 -3.18 29.31 25.08
CA VAL A 16 -1.82 29.39 25.62
C VAL A 16 -0.95 30.21 24.67
N GLY A 17 -0.51 31.39 25.09
CA GLY A 17 0.18 32.38 24.27
C GLY A 17 -0.78 33.43 23.68
N GLY A 18 -0.63 34.69 24.10
CA GLY A 18 -1.47 35.83 23.72
C GLY A 18 -0.92 36.67 22.54
N GLY A 19 0.05 36.15 21.79
CA GLY A 19 0.58 36.79 20.58
C GLY A 19 -0.44 36.84 19.44
N VAL A 20 -0.01 37.27 18.25
CA VAL A 20 -0.88 37.53 17.08
C VAL A 20 -1.88 36.39 16.79
N ILE A 21 -1.41 35.14 16.74
CA ILE A 21 -2.28 33.98 16.44
C ILE A 21 -3.24 33.68 17.60
N GLY A 22 -2.75 33.71 18.84
CA GLY A 22 -3.55 33.41 20.03
C GLY A 22 -4.62 34.47 20.29
N ALA A 23 -4.28 35.75 20.23
CA ALA A 23 -5.23 36.85 20.33
C ALA A 23 -6.29 36.78 19.22
N SER A 24 -5.89 36.39 18.01
CA SER A 24 -6.83 36.20 16.91
C SER A 24 -7.76 35.00 17.11
N TRP A 25 -7.30 33.89 17.73
CA TRP A 25 -8.18 32.78 18.11
C TRP A 25 -9.14 33.19 19.22
N ALA A 26 -8.64 33.86 20.26
CA ALA A 26 -9.44 34.37 21.36
C ALA A 26 -10.59 35.25 20.83
N ALA A 27 -10.29 36.17 19.90
CA ALA A 27 -11.30 37.03 19.27
C ALA A 27 -12.45 36.24 18.65
N LEU A 28 -12.13 35.17 17.91
CA LEU A 28 -13.14 34.34 17.26
C LEU A 28 -13.93 33.49 18.26
N PHE A 29 -13.25 32.87 19.23
CA PHE A 29 -13.92 32.05 20.24
C PHE A 29 -14.90 32.88 21.07
N LEU A 30 -14.50 34.08 21.49
CA LEU A 30 -15.36 35.04 22.21
C LEU A 30 -16.54 35.50 21.36
N ALA A 31 -16.31 35.85 20.08
CA ALA A 31 -17.38 36.24 19.14
C ALA A 31 -18.37 35.10 18.85
N ARG A 32 -17.98 33.86 19.13
CA ARG A 32 -18.81 32.65 19.03
C ARG A 32 -19.47 32.26 20.36
N GLY A 33 -19.27 33.04 21.42
CA GLY A 33 -19.93 32.86 22.72
C GLY A 33 -19.23 31.86 23.66
N LEU A 34 -18.00 31.47 23.37
CA LEU A 34 -17.18 30.63 24.24
C LEU A 34 -16.54 31.46 25.37
N SER A 35 -16.26 30.82 26.49
CA SER A 35 -15.44 31.40 27.56
C SER A 35 -13.97 31.17 27.25
N VAL A 36 -13.15 32.22 27.31
CA VAL A 36 -11.73 32.15 26.95
C VAL A 36 -10.86 32.59 28.10
N THR A 37 -9.92 31.74 28.51
CA THR A 37 -8.82 32.11 29.41
C THR A 37 -7.54 32.20 28.61
N VAL A 38 -6.89 33.37 28.59
CA VAL A 38 -5.57 33.53 27.97
C VAL A 38 -4.49 33.33 29.03
N SER A 39 -3.54 32.45 28.75
CA SER A 39 -2.38 32.19 29.60
C SER A 39 -1.10 32.56 28.87
N ASP A 40 -0.40 33.56 29.37
CA ASP A 40 0.87 34.04 28.82
C ASP A 40 1.71 34.69 29.94
N PRO A 41 3.01 34.35 30.08
CA PRO A 41 3.86 34.91 31.13
C PRO A 41 4.32 36.35 30.85
N GLN A 42 4.08 36.91 29.66
CA GLN A 42 4.52 38.25 29.31
C GLN A 42 3.73 39.33 30.07
N PRO A 43 4.41 40.24 30.80
CA PRO A 43 3.74 41.41 31.38
C PRO A 43 3.09 42.29 30.31
N GLY A 44 1.86 42.76 30.56
CA GLY A 44 1.11 43.63 29.63
C GLY A 44 0.45 42.89 28.46
N ILE A 45 0.38 41.55 28.51
CA ILE A 45 -0.29 40.76 27.46
C ILE A 45 -1.80 41.01 27.41
N ASP A 46 -2.41 41.38 28.54
CA ASP A 46 -3.81 41.76 28.64
C ASP A 46 -4.14 42.99 27.79
N GLU A 47 -3.34 44.05 27.89
CA GLU A 47 -3.48 45.23 27.05
C GLU A 47 -3.31 44.90 25.56
N ALA A 48 -2.32 44.05 25.22
CA ALA A 48 -2.07 43.64 23.84
C ALA A 48 -3.22 42.81 23.25
N VAL A 49 -3.76 41.85 24.00
CA VAL A 49 -4.91 41.04 23.59
C VAL A 49 -6.15 41.92 23.45
N LEU A 50 -6.42 42.83 24.40
CA LEU A 50 -7.55 43.76 24.31
C LEU A 50 -7.45 44.68 23.09
N GLY A 51 -6.24 45.18 22.78
CA GLY A 51 -5.97 45.95 21.58
C GLY A 51 -6.29 45.15 20.31
N HIS A 52 -5.81 43.91 20.24
CA HIS A 52 -6.08 43.03 19.09
C HIS A 52 -7.57 42.68 18.95
N LEU A 53 -8.30 42.48 20.06
CA LEU A 53 -9.75 42.27 20.02
C LEU A 53 -10.47 43.49 19.43
N ALA A 54 -10.05 44.70 19.79
CA ALA A 54 -10.60 45.93 19.22
C ALA A 54 -10.31 46.04 17.71
N GLU A 55 -9.11 45.65 17.28
CA GLU A 55 -8.70 45.61 15.86
C GLU A 55 -9.46 44.56 15.05
N ALA A 56 -9.73 43.38 15.63
CA ALA A 56 -10.45 42.29 14.97
C ALA A 56 -11.97 42.52 14.91
N ALA A 57 -12.53 43.32 15.83
CA ALA A 57 -13.97 43.51 15.96
C ALA A 57 -14.68 44.01 14.68
N PRO A 58 -14.14 44.98 13.90
CA PRO A 58 -14.73 45.37 12.61
C PRO A 58 -14.85 44.20 11.62
N SER A 59 -13.80 43.38 11.50
CA SER A 59 -13.79 42.21 10.62
C SER A 59 -14.79 41.16 11.10
N LEU A 60 -14.83 40.86 12.40
CA LEU A 60 -15.81 39.94 13.00
C LEU A 60 -17.26 40.39 12.79
N ARG A 61 -17.56 41.69 12.97
CA ARG A 61 -18.90 42.24 12.66
C ARG A 61 -19.24 42.14 11.19
N ALA A 62 -18.27 42.37 10.31
CA ALA A 62 -18.46 42.19 8.87
C ALA A 62 -18.70 40.72 8.49
N LEU A 63 -18.24 39.78 9.32
CA LEU A 63 -18.59 38.35 9.24
C LEU A 63 -19.91 38.02 9.97
N GLY A 64 -20.71 39.01 10.38
CA GLY A 64 -22.01 38.78 11.02
C GLY A 64 -21.95 38.26 12.46
N LEU A 65 -20.80 38.32 13.12
CA LEU A 65 -20.64 37.90 14.51
C LEU A 65 -20.91 39.06 15.47
N ASP A 66 -21.47 38.73 16.63
CA ASP A 66 -21.68 39.71 17.70
C ASP A 66 -20.34 40.02 18.38
N THR A 67 -20.01 41.31 18.45
CA THR A 67 -18.78 41.80 19.08
C THR A 67 -19.06 42.76 20.24
N SER A 68 -20.32 42.87 20.68
CA SER A 68 -20.71 43.82 21.73
C SER A 68 -20.14 43.44 23.10
N GLU A 69 -19.94 42.14 23.36
CA GLU A 69 -19.50 41.60 24.65
C GLU A 69 -18.23 40.73 24.55
N LEU A 70 -17.30 41.04 23.63
CA LEU A 70 -16.08 40.22 23.44
C LEU A 70 -15.26 40.06 24.74
N THR A 71 -15.28 41.03 25.65
CA THR A 71 -14.50 40.97 26.90
C THR A 71 -15.26 40.32 28.06
N ALA A 72 -16.58 40.08 27.93
CA ALA A 72 -17.41 39.63 29.05
C ALA A 72 -17.06 38.21 29.54
N ARG A 73 -16.51 37.38 28.64
CA ARG A 73 -16.10 35.99 28.92
C ARG A 73 -14.59 35.77 28.77
N LEU A 74 -13.82 36.84 28.79
CA LEU A 74 -12.36 36.81 28.71
C LEU A 74 -11.75 36.86 30.12
N GLY A 75 -10.93 35.87 30.44
CA GLY A 75 -10.09 35.84 31.62
C GLY A 75 -8.61 35.83 31.26
N PHE A 76 -7.77 36.26 32.20
CA PHE A 76 -6.32 36.17 32.10
C PHE A 76 -5.79 35.39 33.30
N GLU A 77 -4.95 34.40 33.05
CA GLU A 77 -4.32 33.58 34.08
C GLU A 77 -2.87 33.27 33.69
N PRO A 78 -1.88 33.97 34.27
CA PRO A 78 -0.48 33.80 33.91
C PRO A 78 0.09 32.43 34.32
N ASP A 79 -0.47 31.75 35.31
CA ASP A 79 -0.06 30.39 35.68
C ASP A 79 -0.78 29.35 34.80
N LEU A 80 -0.04 28.75 33.86
CA LEU A 80 -0.59 27.76 32.93
C LEU A 80 -1.26 26.57 33.63
N ALA A 81 -0.70 26.10 34.75
CA ALA A 81 -1.27 25.00 35.52
C ALA A 81 -2.67 25.36 36.05
N THR A 82 -2.89 26.62 36.42
CA THR A 82 -4.19 27.13 36.82
C THR A 82 -5.14 27.36 35.64
N ALA A 83 -4.62 27.91 34.54
CA ALA A 83 -5.43 28.28 33.38
C ALA A 83 -6.13 27.09 32.70
N VAL A 84 -5.57 25.88 32.77
CA VAL A 84 -6.09 24.71 32.03
C VAL A 84 -7.07 23.84 32.83
N ARG A 85 -7.26 24.07 34.13
CA ARG A 85 -7.99 23.15 35.03
C ARG A 85 -9.45 22.90 34.65
N ALA A 86 -10.08 23.86 33.99
CA ALA A 86 -11.47 23.80 33.56
C ALA A 86 -11.61 23.79 32.02
N ALA A 87 -10.52 23.58 31.28
CA ALA A 87 -10.54 23.69 29.83
C ALA A 87 -11.18 22.46 29.17
N ASP A 88 -12.18 22.68 28.31
CA ASP A 88 -12.67 21.66 27.38
C ASP A 88 -11.75 21.56 26.14
N LEU A 89 -11.08 22.66 25.80
CA LEU A 89 -10.09 22.77 24.73
C LEU A 89 -8.90 23.62 25.20
N VAL A 90 -7.69 23.13 24.93
CA VAL A 90 -6.46 23.93 25.03
C VAL A 90 -5.93 24.19 23.62
N GLN A 91 -5.91 25.45 23.20
CA GLN A 91 -5.31 25.90 21.94
C GLN A 91 -3.95 26.55 22.25
N GLU A 92 -2.86 25.86 21.91
CA GLU A 92 -1.49 26.32 22.11
C GLU A 92 -0.98 27.15 20.94
N ASN A 93 -0.50 28.36 21.23
CA ASN A 93 -0.04 29.39 20.28
C ASN A 93 1.28 30.03 20.73
N GLY A 94 2.05 29.33 21.58
CA GLY A 94 3.32 29.79 22.08
C GLY A 94 4.45 29.67 21.05
N PRO A 95 5.69 29.99 21.46
CA PRO A 95 6.82 30.08 20.56
C PRO A 95 7.03 28.83 19.70
N GLU A 96 7.47 29.03 18.45
CA GLU A 96 7.78 27.95 17.49
C GLU A 96 9.14 27.28 17.82
N ARG A 97 9.24 26.76 19.05
CA ARG A 97 10.42 26.09 19.61
C ARG A 97 9.97 24.84 20.34
N LEU A 98 10.43 23.67 19.89
CA LEU A 98 10.00 22.38 20.42
C LEU A 98 10.14 22.28 21.95
N ALA A 99 11.27 22.71 22.51
CA ALA A 99 11.50 22.67 23.96
C ALA A 99 10.49 23.52 24.76
N ALA A 100 10.05 24.66 24.22
CA ALA A 100 9.03 25.48 24.86
C ALA A 100 7.66 24.80 24.80
N LYS A 101 7.29 24.24 23.64
CA LYS A 101 6.04 23.48 23.45
C LYS A 101 5.97 22.27 24.37
N HIS A 102 7.07 21.52 24.49
CA HIS A 102 7.16 20.39 25.43
C HIS A 102 6.93 20.80 26.88
N ALA A 103 7.50 21.92 27.32
CA ALA A 103 7.27 22.42 28.68
C ALA A 103 5.80 22.79 28.90
N MET A 104 5.19 23.50 27.94
CA MET A 104 3.77 23.86 28.02
C MET A 104 2.87 22.62 28.05
N TRP A 105 3.09 21.66 27.16
CA TRP A 105 2.25 20.46 27.06
C TRP A 105 2.35 19.54 28.27
N ARG A 106 3.52 19.42 28.92
CA ARG A 106 3.64 18.68 30.20
C ARG A 106 2.78 19.32 31.29
N THR A 107 2.91 20.63 31.47
CA THR A 107 2.10 21.37 32.46
C THR A 107 0.61 21.25 32.14
N THR A 108 0.24 21.36 30.86
CA THR A 108 -1.13 21.21 30.41
C THR A 108 -1.69 19.82 30.71
N GLU A 109 -0.98 18.75 30.35
CA GLU A 109 -1.44 17.37 30.57
C GLU A 109 -1.61 17.02 32.05
N GLU A 110 -0.74 17.53 32.91
CA GLU A 110 -0.81 17.27 34.34
C GLU A 110 -1.98 17.95 35.03
N ASN A 111 -2.54 19.02 34.45
CA ASN A 111 -3.53 19.87 35.13
C ASN A 111 -4.88 20.00 34.39
N ALA A 112 -4.93 19.72 33.09
CA ALA A 112 -6.17 19.77 32.31
C ALA A 112 -7.06 18.54 32.56
N PRO A 113 -8.39 18.64 32.35
CA PRO A 113 -9.29 17.49 32.38
C PRO A 113 -8.84 16.35 31.46
N ALA A 114 -9.15 15.11 31.82
CA ALA A 114 -8.73 13.91 31.09
C ALA A 114 -9.39 13.75 29.70
N ASP A 115 -10.42 14.53 29.41
CA ASP A 115 -11.18 14.52 28.16
C ASP A 115 -11.02 15.82 27.35
N ALA A 116 -10.29 16.81 27.85
CA ALA A 116 -9.98 18.06 27.13
C ALA A 116 -9.33 17.78 25.75
N LEU A 117 -9.69 18.56 24.74
CA LEU A 117 -9.06 18.50 23.43
C LEU A 117 -7.75 19.31 23.44
N PHE A 118 -6.64 18.74 22.96
CA PHE A 118 -5.38 19.47 22.84
C PHE A 118 -5.10 19.81 21.38
N ALA A 119 -5.02 21.11 21.08
CA ALA A 119 -4.72 21.61 19.75
C ALA A 119 -3.50 22.54 19.78
N THR A 120 -2.56 22.37 18.85
CA THR A 120 -1.44 23.31 18.66
C THR A 120 -1.59 24.06 17.33
N SER A 121 -1.28 25.36 17.34
CA SER A 121 -1.24 26.25 16.17
C SER A 121 0.14 26.31 15.52
N THR A 122 1.04 25.35 15.81
CA THR A 122 2.34 25.27 15.14
C THR A 122 2.17 25.32 13.61
N SER A 123 3.13 25.94 12.94
CA SER A 123 3.13 26.21 11.50
C SER A 123 3.98 25.22 10.70
N GLY A 124 4.77 24.39 11.39
CA GLY A 124 5.64 23.43 10.73
C GLY A 124 6.27 22.35 11.60
N ILE A 125 6.11 22.39 12.92
CA ILE A 125 6.57 21.30 13.80
C ILE A 125 5.53 20.18 13.75
N PRO A 126 5.92 18.94 13.39
CA PRO A 126 5.01 17.80 13.37
C PRO A 126 4.34 17.55 14.73
N ALA A 127 3.09 17.09 14.71
CA ALA A 127 2.34 16.77 15.92
C ALA A 127 3.04 15.66 16.72
N THR A 128 3.61 14.67 16.00
CA THR A 128 4.37 13.56 16.60
C THR A 128 5.56 14.05 17.43
N GLU A 129 6.30 15.06 16.95
CA GLU A 129 7.45 15.61 17.69
C GLU A 129 7.00 16.30 18.98
N ILE A 130 5.91 17.07 18.93
CA ILE A 130 5.35 17.76 20.10
C ILE A 130 4.77 16.75 21.10
N ALA A 131 4.10 15.71 20.60
CA ALA A 131 3.43 14.68 21.40
C ALA A 131 4.41 13.85 22.26
N THR A 132 5.71 13.81 21.93
CA THR A 132 6.73 13.11 22.75
C THR A 132 6.84 13.62 24.19
N ALA A 133 6.33 14.82 24.47
CA ALA A 133 6.28 15.36 25.82
C ALA A 133 5.07 14.91 26.66
N LEU A 134 4.09 14.25 26.03
CA LEU A 134 2.83 13.81 26.63
C LEU A 134 2.88 12.33 27.03
N LYS A 135 2.18 11.97 28.10
CA LYS A 135 1.90 10.59 28.53
C LYS A 135 0.75 9.99 27.72
N ASP A 136 -0.24 10.80 27.35
CA ASP A 136 -1.36 10.45 26.47
C ASP A 136 -1.29 11.27 25.17
N PRO A 137 -0.41 10.88 24.22
CA PRO A 137 -0.27 11.59 22.95
C PRO A 137 -1.51 11.48 22.06
N GLY A 138 -2.46 10.59 22.40
CA GLY A 138 -3.70 10.37 21.64
C GLY A 138 -4.61 11.58 21.54
N ARG A 139 -4.45 12.55 22.44
CA ARG A 139 -5.32 13.72 22.57
C ARG A 139 -4.81 14.99 21.92
N LEU A 140 -3.55 15.00 21.43
CA LEU A 140 -2.94 16.14 20.75
C LEU A 140 -3.16 16.08 19.24
N VAL A 141 -3.58 17.19 18.65
CA VAL A 141 -3.65 17.39 17.20
C VAL A 141 -3.10 18.76 16.84
N VAL A 142 -2.57 18.93 15.63
CA VAL A 142 -2.31 20.27 15.10
C VAL A 142 -3.63 20.81 14.55
N GLY A 143 -4.01 22.01 14.99
CA GLY A 143 -5.08 22.80 14.42
C GLY A 143 -4.51 24.11 13.89
N HIS A 144 -3.78 24.03 12.79
CA HIS A 144 -2.98 25.13 12.24
C HIS A 144 -3.89 26.15 11.52
N PRO A 145 -4.01 27.39 12.03
CA PRO A 145 -4.77 28.46 11.39
C PRO A 145 -3.93 29.21 10.34
N PHE A 146 -4.57 30.13 9.63
CA PHE A 146 -3.89 31.09 8.77
C PHE A 146 -4.15 32.51 9.27
N ASN A 147 -3.11 33.33 9.33
CA ASN A 147 -3.22 34.69 9.84
C ASN A 147 -3.95 35.61 8.83
N PRO A 148 -4.94 36.42 9.24
CA PRO A 148 -5.55 36.49 10.58
C PRO A 148 -6.49 35.32 10.89
N SER A 149 -6.26 34.62 12.00
CA SER A 149 -6.97 33.38 12.36
C SER A 149 -8.47 33.57 12.55
N HIS A 150 -8.93 34.77 12.92
CA HIS A 150 -10.35 35.09 13.06
C HIS A 150 -11.04 35.21 11.70
N LEU A 151 -10.31 35.65 10.69
CA LEU A 151 -10.81 35.91 9.34
C LEU A 151 -10.66 34.69 8.42
N MET A 152 -9.45 34.11 8.35
CA MET A 152 -9.16 33.04 7.38
C MET A 152 -10.00 31.78 7.64
N PRO A 153 -10.62 31.18 6.60
CA PRO A 153 -11.53 30.07 6.81
C PRO A 153 -10.81 28.73 6.98
N LEU A 154 -9.64 28.51 6.39
CA LEU A 154 -8.95 27.23 6.44
C LEU A 154 -8.35 26.97 7.83
N VAL A 155 -8.45 25.72 8.29
CA VAL A 155 -7.66 25.18 9.39
C VAL A 155 -7.09 23.84 8.93
N GLU A 156 -5.78 23.65 8.97
CA GLU A 156 -5.18 22.35 8.72
C GLU A 156 -5.22 21.52 10.01
N VAL A 157 -5.99 20.44 10.00
CA VAL A 157 -6.08 19.47 11.09
C VAL A 157 -5.08 18.36 10.79
N VAL A 158 -3.96 18.34 11.51
CA VAL A 158 -2.84 17.42 11.23
C VAL A 158 -2.69 16.44 12.38
N PRO A 159 -3.08 15.16 12.21
CA PRO A 159 -2.80 14.12 13.19
C PRO A 159 -1.30 13.79 13.22
N GLY A 160 -0.78 13.56 14.41
CA GLY A 160 0.48 12.87 14.62
C GLY A 160 0.28 11.35 14.62
N GLU A 161 1.39 10.62 14.71
CA GLU A 161 1.44 9.15 14.66
C GLU A 161 0.53 8.47 15.69
N HIS A 162 0.39 9.08 16.87
CA HIS A 162 -0.41 8.54 17.96
C HIS A 162 -1.73 9.28 18.19
N THR A 163 -2.02 10.34 17.44
CA THR A 163 -3.28 11.08 17.59
C THR A 163 -4.45 10.16 17.31
N SER A 164 -5.40 10.08 18.24
CA SER A 164 -6.56 9.21 18.10
C SER A 164 -7.50 9.70 17.01
N TYR A 165 -8.18 8.77 16.35
CA TYR A 165 -9.22 9.10 15.38
C TYR A 165 -10.33 9.99 16.00
N GLU A 166 -10.70 9.71 17.25
CA GLU A 166 -11.68 10.51 17.98
C GLU A 166 -11.24 11.97 18.16
N THR A 167 -9.97 12.20 18.50
CA THR A 167 -9.39 13.55 18.63
C THR A 167 -9.43 14.32 17.32
N VAL A 168 -9.09 13.67 16.20
CA VAL A 168 -9.17 14.28 14.86
C VAL A 168 -10.60 14.69 14.55
N GLU A 169 -11.56 13.80 14.81
CA GLU A 169 -12.97 14.04 14.54
C GLU A 169 -13.56 15.14 15.43
N ARG A 170 -13.20 15.16 16.73
CA ARG A 170 -13.57 16.23 17.67
C ARG A 170 -13.03 17.58 17.22
N ALA A 171 -11.75 17.65 16.83
CA ALA A 171 -11.15 18.89 16.33
C ALA A 171 -11.81 19.35 15.01
N ARG A 172 -12.04 18.43 14.07
CA ARG A 172 -12.75 18.71 12.82
C ARG A 172 -14.17 19.24 13.09
N ALA A 173 -14.92 18.61 13.99
CA ALA A 173 -16.26 19.03 14.35
C ALA A 173 -16.25 20.43 15.00
N PHE A 174 -15.34 20.66 15.94
CA PHE A 174 -15.18 21.95 16.61
C PHE A 174 -14.87 23.09 15.64
N TYR A 175 -13.81 22.96 14.83
CA TYR A 175 -13.44 24.02 13.88
C TYR A 175 -14.54 24.26 12.83
N ARG A 176 -15.21 23.20 12.35
CA ARG A 176 -16.37 23.36 11.44
C ARG A 176 -17.50 24.14 12.12
N ALA A 177 -17.80 23.85 13.38
CA ALA A 177 -18.86 24.53 14.13
C ALA A 177 -18.52 26.01 14.44
N LEU A 178 -17.24 26.38 14.49
CA LEU A 178 -16.79 27.77 14.52
C LEU A 178 -16.97 28.52 13.19
N GLY A 179 -17.38 27.83 12.13
CA GLY A 179 -17.48 28.38 10.77
C GLY A 179 -16.17 28.33 9.99
N LYS A 180 -15.18 27.53 10.45
CA LYS A 180 -13.96 27.24 9.68
C LYS A 180 -14.18 26.09 8.71
N ARG A 181 -13.21 25.90 7.82
CA ARG A 181 -13.09 24.81 6.84
C ARG A 181 -11.92 23.93 7.25
N PRO A 182 -12.09 23.02 8.24
CA PRO A 182 -11.03 22.12 8.64
C PRO A 182 -10.73 21.13 7.52
N GLN A 183 -9.46 21.03 7.13
CA GLN A 183 -8.97 20.02 6.21
C GLN A 183 -8.06 19.06 6.97
N VAL A 184 -8.46 17.79 7.02
CA VAL A 184 -7.68 16.76 7.70
C VAL A 184 -6.57 16.29 6.76
N LEU A 185 -5.33 16.49 7.18
CA LEU A 185 -4.16 16.02 6.44
C LEU A 185 -4.00 14.53 6.71
N ARG A 186 -3.77 13.75 5.63
CA ARG A 186 -3.60 12.30 5.73
C ARG A 186 -2.24 11.89 6.31
N LYS A 187 -1.27 12.79 6.25
CA LYS A 187 0.11 12.59 6.70
C LYS A 187 0.67 13.93 7.13
N GLU A 188 1.31 13.99 8.30
CA GLU A 188 2.09 15.15 8.69
C GLU A 188 3.36 15.28 7.82
N VAL A 189 3.67 16.51 7.43
CA VAL A 189 4.89 16.87 6.72
C VAL A 189 5.37 18.22 7.27
N PRO A 190 6.67 18.48 7.34
CA PRO A 190 7.16 19.80 7.76
C PRO A 190 6.60 20.91 6.87
N GLY A 191 6.01 21.92 7.52
CA GLY A 191 5.30 23.02 6.86
C GLY A 191 3.92 22.66 6.28
N PHE A 192 3.38 21.47 6.61
CA PHE A 192 2.05 21.01 6.20
C PHE A 192 1.79 21.18 4.70
N VAL A 193 0.56 21.46 4.24
CA VAL A 193 0.31 21.61 2.79
C VAL A 193 0.42 23.08 2.39
N ALA A 194 -0.30 23.97 3.07
CA ALA A 194 -0.39 25.36 2.66
C ALA A 194 0.94 26.11 2.78
N ASN A 195 1.69 25.97 3.89
CA ASN A 195 2.97 26.66 4.03
C ASN A 195 4.03 26.11 3.07
N ARG A 196 3.97 24.82 2.69
CA ARG A 196 4.82 24.27 1.62
C ARG A 196 4.53 24.91 0.27
N LEU A 197 3.24 25.06 -0.09
CA LEU A 197 2.85 25.74 -1.33
C LEU A 197 3.24 27.22 -1.32
N GLN A 198 3.02 27.91 -0.19
CA GLN A 198 3.44 29.31 -0.02
C GLN A 198 4.96 29.46 -0.14
N SER A 199 5.73 28.56 0.48
CA SER A 199 7.20 28.57 0.40
C SER A 199 7.70 28.29 -1.01
N ALA A 200 7.07 27.34 -1.72
CA ALA A 200 7.42 27.04 -3.11
C ALA A 200 7.19 28.23 -4.04
N LEU A 201 6.04 28.89 -3.90
CA LEU A 201 5.72 30.10 -4.67
C LEU A 201 6.69 31.24 -4.30
N PHE A 202 6.88 31.51 -3.00
CA PHE A 202 7.68 32.63 -2.55
C PHE A 202 9.17 32.46 -2.88
N ARG A 203 9.70 31.22 -2.87
CA ARG A 203 11.05 30.92 -3.37
C ARG A 203 11.21 31.44 -4.80
N GLU A 204 10.24 31.13 -5.66
CA GLU A 204 10.26 31.58 -7.06
C GLU A 204 10.15 33.10 -7.17
N CYS A 205 9.31 33.73 -6.35
CA CYS A 205 9.20 35.19 -6.31
C CYS A 205 10.55 35.85 -5.96
N VAL A 206 11.24 35.33 -4.95
CA VAL A 206 12.56 35.83 -4.54
C VAL A 206 13.58 35.63 -5.66
N HIS A 207 13.54 34.49 -6.36
CA HIS A 207 14.44 34.25 -7.49
C HIS A 207 14.25 35.28 -8.61
N LEU A 208 13.01 35.45 -9.09
CA LEU A 208 12.70 36.34 -10.20
C LEU A 208 12.98 37.81 -9.89
N VAL A 209 12.74 38.25 -8.66
CA VAL A 209 13.12 39.60 -8.21
C VAL A 209 14.63 39.73 -8.07
N GLY A 210 15.30 38.71 -7.53
CA GLY A 210 16.75 38.67 -7.37
C GLY A 210 17.52 38.75 -8.69
N GLU A 211 17.03 38.07 -9.73
CA GLU A 211 17.58 38.12 -11.08
C GLU A 211 17.15 39.37 -11.87
N GLY A 212 16.33 40.24 -11.27
CA GLY A 212 15.86 41.48 -11.90
C GLY A 212 14.89 41.26 -13.05
N VAL A 213 14.21 40.11 -13.10
CA VAL A 213 13.17 39.80 -14.10
C VAL A 213 11.95 40.71 -13.92
N VAL A 214 11.60 40.99 -12.67
CA VAL A 214 10.52 41.88 -12.24
C VAL A 214 10.84 42.53 -10.89
N THR A 215 10.19 43.66 -10.57
CA THR A 215 10.17 44.22 -9.22
C THR A 215 9.16 43.50 -8.31
N MET A 216 9.22 43.70 -7.00
CA MET A 216 8.22 43.18 -6.05
C MET A 216 6.79 43.59 -6.41
N GLN A 217 6.60 44.87 -6.77
CA GLN A 217 5.28 45.40 -7.10
C GLN A 217 4.72 44.77 -8.38
N GLU A 218 5.53 44.69 -9.43
CA GLU A 218 5.14 44.05 -10.69
C GLU A 218 4.82 42.57 -10.48
N LEU A 219 5.59 41.89 -9.63
CA LEU A 219 5.35 40.49 -9.29
C LEU A 219 4.02 40.32 -8.55
N ASP A 220 3.76 41.15 -7.54
CA ASP A 220 2.50 41.13 -6.79
C ASP A 220 1.30 41.45 -7.72
N ASP A 221 1.46 42.37 -8.66
CA ASP A 221 0.44 42.69 -9.68
C ASP A 221 0.15 41.49 -10.59
N ILE A 222 1.18 40.75 -11.04
CA ILE A 222 1.02 39.53 -11.85
C ILE A 222 0.25 38.46 -11.06
N VAL A 223 0.60 38.25 -9.79
CA VAL A 223 -0.06 37.27 -8.93
C VAL A 223 -1.51 37.68 -8.69
N THR A 224 -1.75 38.91 -8.23
CA THR A 224 -3.08 39.37 -7.82
C THR A 224 -4.02 39.69 -8.99
N SER A 225 -3.50 39.93 -10.20
CA SER A 225 -4.31 40.17 -11.41
C SER A 225 -4.56 38.90 -12.23
N SER A 226 -3.97 37.75 -11.88
CA SER A 226 -4.19 36.49 -12.61
C SER A 226 -4.20 35.24 -11.72
N LEU A 227 -3.05 34.84 -11.17
CA LEU A 227 -2.91 33.57 -10.43
C LEU A 227 -3.82 33.53 -9.20
N GLY A 228 -3.72 34.56 -8.36
CA GLY A 228 -4.50 34.73 -7.14
C GLY A 228 -6.01 34.81 -7.40
N GLN A 229 -6.44 35.51 -8.46
CA GLN A 229 -7.87 35.57 -8.81
C GLN A 229 -8.43 34.20 -9.21
N ARG A 230 -7.69 33.44 -10.02
CA ARG A 230 -8.11 32.08 -10.39
C ARG A 230 -8.14 31.17 -9.17
N TRP A 231 -7.13 31.24 -8.32
CA TRP A 231 -7.01 30.41 -7.12
C TRP A 231 -8.01 30.74 -6.02
N ALA A 232 -8.50 31.99 -5.97
CA ALA A 232 -9.59 32.37 -5.09
C ALA A 232 -10.89 31.61 -5.43
N VAL A 233 -11.14 31.31 -6.71
CA VAL A 233 -12.37 30.65 -7.17
C VAL A 233 -12.22 29.13 -7.33
N VAL A 234 -11.07 28.67 -7.83
CA VAL A 234 -10.78 27.25 -8.08
C VAL A 234 -9.35 26.86 -7.71
N GLY A 235 -9.18 25.74 -7.00
CA GLY A 235 -7.86 25.23 -6.65
C GLY A 235 -7.00 24.83 -7.87
N PRO A 236 -5.68 24.61 -7.71
CA PRO A 236 -4.73 24.46 -8.81
C PRO A 236 -5.09 23.31 -9.75
N PHE A 237 -5.47 22.13 -9.23
CA PHE A 237 -5.86 20.99 -10.07
C PHE A 237 -7.10 21.27 -10.92
N ARG A 238 -8.12 21.95 -10.37
CA ARG A 238 -9.31 22.34 -11.13
C ARG A 238 -8.97 23.42 -12.16
N SER A 239 -8.09 24.37 -11.81
CA SER A 239 -7.60 25.38 -12.75
C SER A 239 -6.88 24.74 -13.94
N PHE A 240 -5.99 23.76 -13.70
CA PHE A 240 -5.31 23.03 -14.77
C PHE A 240 -6.22 22.07 -15.54
N HIS A 241 -7.21 21.47 -14.87
CA HIS A 241 -8.23 20.68 -15.55
C HIS A 241 -8.99 21.53 -16.57
N LEU A 242 -9.44 22.72 -16.17
CA LEU A 242 -10.08 23.68 -17.09
C LEU A 242 -9.11 24.20 -18.16
N GLY A 243 -7.82 24.37 -17.82
CA GLY A 243 -6.77 24.74 -18.76
C GLY A 243 -6.50 23.69 -19.85
N GLY A 244 -6.95 22.45 -19.65
CA GLY A 244 -6.89 21.38 -20.65
C GLY A 244 -8.05 21.38 -21.65
N GLY A 245 -9.00 22.31 -21.57
CA GLY A 245 -10.16 22.35 -22.46
C GLY A 245 -11.11 21.16 -22.25
N GLU A 246 -11.78 20.68 -23.31
CA GLU A 246 -12.76 19.60 -23.22
C GLU A 246 -12.17 18.28 -22.69
N GLY A 247 -10.89 18.02 -22.97
CA GLY A 247 -10.19 16.82 -22.49
C GLY A 247 -9.68 16.92 -21.06
N GLY A 248 -9.96 18.01 -20.35
CA GLY A 248 -9.65 18.18 -18.94
C GLY A 248 -8.16 18.05 -18.60
N LEU A 249 -7.88 17.68 -17.35
CA LEU A 249 -6.52 17.50 -16.86
C LEU A 249 -5.70 16.46 -17.66
N PRO A 250 -6.25 15.32 -18.13
CA PRO A 250 -5.53 14.39 -19.01
C PRO A 250 -4.99 15.05 -20.28
N HIS A 251 -5.80 15.85 -20.96
CA HIS A 251 -5.36 16.58 -22.16
C HIS A 251 -4.34 17.67 -21.81
N PHE A 252 -4.51 18.36 -20.68
CA PHE A 252 -3.48 19.27 -20.19
C PHE A 252 -2.14 18.53 -19.98
N MET A 253 -2.15 17.34 -19.36
CA MET A 253 -0.94 16.56 -19.09
C MET A 253 -0.24 16.11 -20.38
N SER A 254 -0.98 15.61 -21.37
CA SER A 254 -0.39 15.16 -22.64
C SER A 254 0.11 16.31 -23.52
N HIS A 255 -0.54 17.48 -23.48
CA HIS A 255 -0.22 18.59 -24.36
C HIS A 255 0.74 19.63 -23.75
N LEU A 256 0.46 20.06 -22.51
CA LEU A 256 1.19 21.14 -21.82
C LEU A 256 2.01 20.63 -20.63
N GLY A 257 1.68 19.46 -20.10
CA GLY A 257 2.34 18.85 -18.93
C GLY A 257 3.83 18.60 -19.17
N ILE A 258 4.21 18.06 -20.34
CA ILE A 258 5.61 17.80 -20.71
C ILE A 258 6.44 19.10 -20.68
N GLY A 259 5.88 20.19 -21.21
CA GLY A 259 6.56 21.49 -21.18
C GLY A 259 6.65 22.07 -19.77
N MET A 260 5.66 21.82 -18.93
CA MET A 260 5.67 22.23 -17.52
C MET A 260 6.71 21.44 -16.71
N GLU A 261 6.82 20.14 -16.94
CA GLU A 261 7.82 19.28 -16.29
C GLU A 261 9.25 19.70 -16.63
N ARG A 262 9.52 20.05 -17.89
CA ARG A 262 10.83 20.61 -18.30
C ARG A 262 11.16 21.90 -17.54
N ARG A 263 10.19 22.83 -17.42
CA ARG A 263 10.38 24.06 -16.64
C ARG A 263 10.67 23.77 -15.17
N TRP A 264 10.03 22.77 -14.57
CA TRP A 264 10.34 22.38 -13.19
C TRP A 264 11.78 21.88 -13.04
N ALA A 265 12.30 21.15 -14.01
CA ALA A 265 13.68 20.69 -14.00
C ALA A 265 14.69 21.85 -14.11
N ASP A 266 14.35 22.90 -14.87
CA ASP A 266 15.16 24.11 -14.96
C ASP A 266 15.14 24.88 -13.62
N MET A 267 13.94 25.11 -13.07
CA MET A 267 13.75 25.79 -11.78
C MET A 267 14.45 25.07 -10.60
N ALA A 268 14.55 23.74 -10.67
CA ALA A 268 15.19 22.93 -9.65
C ALA A 268 16.71 23.18 -9.54
N GLN A 269 17.33 23.77 -10.57
CA GLN A 269 18.77 24.09 -10.58
C GLN A 269 19.08 25.44 -9.93
N GLU A 270 18.08 26.29 -9.74
CA GLU A 270 18.23 27.64 -9.19
C GLU A 270 18.48 27.60 -7.67
N GLN A 271 19.52 28.30 -7.23
CA GLN A 271 19.81 28.45 -5.81
C GLN A 271 19.24 29.76 -5.30
N VAL A 272 18.30 29.67 -4.35
CA VAL A 272 17.65 30.83 -3.74
C VAL A 272 17.99 30.85 -2.25
N ALA A 273 18.56 31.97 -1.79
CA ALA A 273 18.91 32.16 -0.40
C ALA A 273 18.65 33.62 0.01
N PHE A 274 18.35 33.83 1.29
CA PHE A 274 18.38 35.16 1.89
C PHE A 274 19.80 35.51 2.29
N ASP A 275 20.69 35.64 1.31
CA ASP A 275 22.03 36.19 1.53
C ASP A 275 21.96 37.72 1.67
N GLU A 276 23.09 38.36 1.97
CA GLU A 276 23.13 39.80 2.20
C GLU A 276 22.66 40.62 0.99
N PRO A 277 23.11 40.34 -0.26
CA PRO A 277 22.58 41.00 -1.46
C PRO A 277 21.07 40.86 -1.62
N THR A 278 20.52 39.65 -1.51
CA THR A 278 19.08 39.43 -1.65
C THR A 278 18.30 40.15 -0.55
N ARG A 279 18.72 40.04 0.72
CA ARG A 279 18.04 40.75 1.82
C ARG A 279 18.02 42.25 1.61
N ARG A 280 19.15 42.82 1.17
CA ARG A 280 19.26 44.24 0.90
C ARG A 280 18.31 44.67 -0.21
N LEU A 281 18.33 43.97 -1.34
CA LEU A 281 17.43 44.22 -2.47
C LEU A 281 15.96 44.19 -2.06
N LEU A 282 15.56 43.12 -1.36
CA LEU A 282 14.17 42.94 -0.93
C LEU A 282 13.76 44.02 0.09
N THR A 283 14.65 44.42 1.00
CA THR A 283 14.36 45.46 2.00
C THR A 283 14.28 46.85 1.38
N GLU A 284 15.12 47.14 0.38
CA GLU A 284 15.08 48.40 -0.37
C GLU A 284 13.74 48.52 -1.13
N GLN A 285 13.31 47.48 -1.86
CA GLN A 285 12.03 47.49 -2.60
C GLN A 285 10.80 47.49 -1.67
N ALA A 286 10.86 46.88 -0.49
CA ALA A 286 9.73 46.87 0.45
C ALA A 286 9.34 48.26 0.97
N GLN A 287 10.19 49.29 0.81
CA GLN A 287 9.87 50.67 1.16
C GLN A 287 8.77 51.26 0.26
N ASP A 288 8.57 50.68 -0.93
CA ASP A 288 7.62 51.16 -1.93
C ASP A 288 6.17 50.69 -1.66
N PHE A 289 5.94 49.81 -0.68
CA PHE A 289 4.58 49.35 -0.33
C PHE A 289 3.66 50.46 0.19
N GLY A 290 4.24 51.52 0.78
CA GLY A 290 3.51 52.69 1.27
C GLY A 290 2.59 52.42 2.48
N GLY A 291 2.23 53.47 3.22
CA GLY A 291 1.37 53.36 4.41
C GLY A 291 2.02 52.63 5.59
N THR A 292 1.29 52.55 6.70
CA THR A 292 1.69 51.75 7.87
C THR A 292 1.22 50.30 7.71
N VAL A 293 1.88 49.37 8.41
CA VAL A 293 1.47 47.95 8.42
C VAL A 293 0.00 47.78 8.82
N GLY A 294 -0.49 48.59 9.77
CA GLY A 294 -1.90 48.57 10.19
C GLY A 294 -2.87 49.03 9.09
N GLU A 295 -2.53 50.09 8.36
CA GLU A 295 -3.36 50.57 7.24
C GLU A 295 -3.43 49.54 6.10
N LEU A 296 -2.28 48.94 5.75
CA LEU A 296 -2.19 47.89 4.74
C LEU A 296 -2.98 46.63 5.15
N ALA A 297 -2.87 46.22 6.42
CA ALA A 297 -3.63 45.09 6.95
C ALA A 297 -5.14 45.35 6.94
N ALA A 298 -5.59 46.55 7.33
CA ALA A 298 -7.01 46.92 7.31
C ALA A 298 -7.59 46.96 5.89
N GLU A 299 -6.81 47.40 4.90
CA GLU A 299 -7.21 47.35 3.49
C GLU A 299 -7.28 45.90 2.97
N ARG A 300 -6.26 45.09 3.27
CA ARG A 300 -6.24 43.65 2.93
C ARG A 300 -7.48 42.94 3.48
N ASP A 301 -7.76 43.09 4.77
CA ASP A 301 -8.85 42.37 5.44
C ASP A 301 -10.21 42.75 4.86
N ARG A 302 -10.42 44.04 4.54
CA ARG A 302 -11.63 44.53 3.88
C ARG A 302 -11.83 43.89 2.50
N ARG A 303 -10.77 43.84 1.68
CA ARG A 303 -10.82 43.19 0.36
C ARG A 303 -11.05 41.69 0.49
N GLN A 304 -10.41 41.05 1.46
CA GLN A 304 -10.53 39.63 1.71
C GLN A 304 -11.95 39.22 2.11
N ILE A 305 -12.61 39.99 2.99
CA ILE A 305 -14.02 39.79 3.33
C ILE A 305 -14.91 39.90 2.09
N ALA A 306 -14.65 40.88 1.21
CA ALA A 306 -15.40 41.03 -0.04
C ALA A 306 -15.25 39.81 -0.96
N VAL A 307 -14.04 39.27 -1.08
CA VAL A 307 -13.77 38.03 -1.84
C VAL A 307 -14.50 36.84 -1.21
N MET A 308 -14.38 36.64 0.10
CA MET A 308 -15.06 35.54 0.80
C MET A 308 -16.58 35.57 0.59
N ARG A 309 -17.19 36.75 0.71
CA ARG A 309 -18.63 36.95 0.41
C ARG A 309 -18.96 36.58 -1.03
N ALA A 310 -18.14 37.00 -1.99
CA ALA A 310 -18.34 36.68 -3.40
C ALA A 310 -18.23 35.17 -3.70
N LEU A 311 -17.38 34.45 -2.97
CA LEU A 311 -17.23 33.00 -3.07
C LEU A 311 -18.38 32.20 -2.42
N GLY A 312 -19.39 32.88 -1.87
CA GLY A 312 -20.53 32.25 -1.23
C GLY A 312 -20.23 31.72 0.17
N ASP A 313 -19.19 32.23 0.83
CA ASP A 313 -18.98 32.00 2.26
C ASP A 313 -20.14 32.68 3.00
N ARG A 314 -21.18 31.92 3.32
CA ARG A 314 -22.33 32.38 4.09
C ARG A 314 -21.93 32.42 5.56
N PHE A 315 -22.01 33.60 6.16
CA PHE A 315 -21.75 33.80 7.58
C PHE A 315 -23.02 33.78 8.45
N ASP A 316 -24.18 33.58 7.84
CA ASP A 316 -25.47 33.53 8.53
C ASP A 316 -25.64 32.22 9.32
N SER A 317 -26.00 32.40 10.61
CA SER A 317 -26.56 31.46 11.59
C SER A 317 -26.47 29.96 11.30
N CYS A 318 -25.80 29.25 12.23
CA CYS A 318 -25.78 27.79 12.43
C CYS A 318 -26.92 27.04 11.71
N PRO A 319 -26.64 26.19 10.70
CA PRO A 319 -27.68 25.32 10.17
C PRO A 319 -28.02 24.31 11.28
N GLY A 320 -29.26 24.37 11.77
CA GLY A 320 -29.80 23.32 12.64
C GLY A 320 -29.61 21.93 12.03
N PRO A 321 -29.65 20.86 12.85
CA PRO A 321 -29.32 19.52 12.38
C PRO A 321 -30.22 19.13 11.21
N ALA A 322 -29.60 18.80 10.07
CA ALA A 322 -30.31 18.22 8.94
C ALA A 322 -31.01 16.91 9.39
N PRO A 323 -32.23 16.63 8.93
CA PRO A 323 -32.98 15.49 9.41
C PRO A 323 -32.29 14.19 8.99
N HIS A 324 -31.84 13.42 10.00
CA HIS A 324 -31.48 12.03 9.83
C HIS A 324 -32.66 11.27 9.21
N ARG A 325 -32.51 10.83 7.96
CA ARG A 325 -33.32 9.72 7.44
C ARG A 325 -32.86 8.45 8.16
N MET A 326 -33.67 8.00 9.12
CA MET A 326 -33.49 6.71 9.79
C MET A 326 -33.59 5.56 8.77
N PRO A 327 -32.72 4.54 8.86
CA PRO A 327 -33.04 3.22 8.35
C PRO A 327 -34.22 2.65 9.15
N ARG A 328 -35.14 1.97 8.46
CA ARG A 328 -36.32 1.31 9.05
C ARG A 328 -35.92 0.29 10.14
N PRO A 329 -36.74 0.11 11.19
CA PRO A 329 -36.45 -0.86 12.24
C PRO A 329 -36.72 -2.28 11.75
N CYS A 330 -35.69 -3.13 11.78
CA CYS A 330 -35.88 -4.58 11.79
C CYS A 330 -36.13 -5.03 13.24
N LEU A 331 -37.09 -5.94 13.36
CA LEU A 331 -37.70 -6.43 14.60
C LEU A 331 -36.71 -7.07 15.58
N HIS A 332 -37.01 -6.92 16.88
CA HIS A 332 -36.32 -7.51 18.03
C HIS A 332 -36.06 -9.03 17.92
N PRO A 333 -34.94 -9.54 18.45
CA PRO A 333 -34.84 -10.90 18.96
C PRO A 333 -35.09 -10.95 20.47
N THR A 334 -35.98 -11.85 20.87
CA THR A 334 -36.29 -12.29 22.24
C THR A 334 -35.12 -13.05 22.89
N PRO A 335 -35.06 -13.16 24.24
CA PRO A 335 -33.96 -13.80 24.95
C PRO A 335 -34.07 -15.35 24.93
N PRO A 336 -32.96 -16.11 24.98
CA PRO A 336 -33.00 -17.56 24.88
C PRO A 336 -33.29 -18.25 26.23
N HIS A 337 -34.16 -19.25 26.18
CA HIS A 337 -34.30 -20.30 27.20
C HIS A 337 -33.20 -21.37 27.06
N PRO A 338 -32.85 -22.13 28.11
CA PRO A 338 -31.76 -23.10 28.07
C PRO A 338 -32.19 -24.49 27.55
N THR A 339 -31.21 -25.25 27.04
CA THR A 339 -31.14 -26.70 26.69
C THR A 339 -31.48 -27.11 25.25
N PRO A 340 -30.97 -28.26 24.72
CA PRO A 340 -29.88 -29.17 25.16
C PRO A 340 -28.75 -29.32 24.12
N THR A 341 -27.66 -30.00 24.51
CA THR A 341 -26.47 -30.34 23.70
C THR A 341 -26.81 -30.98 22.34
N PRO A 342 -26.30 -30.47 21.20
CA PRO A 342 -26.56 -31.08 19.89
C PRO A 342 -25.53 -32.18 19.57
N PRO A 343 -25.87 -33.14 18.68
CA PRO A 343 -25.08 -34.33 18.44
C PRO A 343 -23.87 -34.03 17.54
N ARG A 344 -22.81 -34.84 17.69
CA ARG A 344 -21.66 -34.84 16.78
C ARG A 344 -22.14 -35.13 15.35
N HIS A 345 -22.20 -34.10 14.51
CA HIS A 345 -22.43 -34.29 13.08
C HIS A 345 -21.13 -34.78 12.43
N GLY A 346 -21.23 -35.97 11.82
CA GLY A 346 -20.15 -36.59 11.07
C GLY A 346 -19.68 -35.73 9.91
N ILE A 347 -18.39 -35.89 9.58
CA ILE A 347 -17.71 -35.35 8.41
C ILE A 347 -18.60 -35.61 7.16
N PRO A 348 -18.86 -34.60 6.31
CA PRO A 348 -19.63 -34.81 5.09
C PRO A 348 -18.96 -35.89 4.22
N THR A 349 -19.75 -36.83 3.72
CA THR A 349 -19.34 -37.81 2.71
C THR A 349 -18.70 -37.06 1.52
N PRO A 350 -17.54 -37.49 0.99
CA PRO A 350 -16.90 -36.79 -0.12
C PRO A 350 -17.85 -36.74 -1.32
N GLN A 351 -18.25 -35.52 -1.73
CA GLN A 351 -18.74 -35.32 -3.08
C GLN A 351 -17.64 -35.80 -4.03
N ARG A 352 -18.01 -36.60 -5.04
CA ARG A 352 -17.07 -37.09 -6.03
C ARG A 352 -16.53 -35.88 -6.80
N LEU A 353 -15.35 -35.41 -6.42
CA LEU A 353 -14.68 -34.29 -7.08
C LEU A 353 -14.43 -34.66 -8.55
N PRO A 354 -14.65 -33.74 -9.49
CA PRO A 354 -14.28 -33.97 -10.88
C PRO A 354 -12.77 -34.25 -10.97
N PRO A 355 -12.33 -35.09 -11.93
CA PRO A 355 -10.91 -35.31 -12.15
C PRO A 355 -10.23 -33.97 -12.52
N PRO A 356 -8.93 -33.81 -12.19
CA PRO A 356 -8.19 -32.63 -12.62
C PRO A 356 -8.13 -32.54 -14.14
N MET A 357 -8.08 -31.31 -14.65
CA MET A 357 -7.97 -31.02 -16.10
C MET A 357 -6.80 -31.78 -16.72
N SER A 358 -7.07 -32.48 -17.82
CA SER A 358 -6.06 -33.20 -18.61
C SER A 358 -5.18 -32.26 -19.43
N ALA A 359 -4.07 -32.79 -19.96
CA ALA A 359 -3.16 -32.05 -20.83
C ALA A 359 -3.86 -31.62 -22.14
N ASP A 360 -4.67 -32.51 -22.73
CA ASP A 360 -5.43 -32.25 -23.96
C ASP A 360 -6.47 -31.15 -23.71
N GLU A 361 -7.24 -31.25 -22.63
CA GLU A 361 -8.23 -30.21 -22.27
C GLU A 361 -7.57 -28.85 -22.03
N LEU A 362 -6.39 -28.80 -21.41
CA LEU A 362 -5.65 -27.55 -21.26
C LEU A 362 -5.23 -26.98 -22.61
N THR A 363 -4.65 -27.82 -23.46
CA THR A 363 -4.18 -27.43 -24.79
C THR A 363 -5.33 -26.89 -25.62
N ASP A 364 -6.47 -27.57 -25.62
CA ASP A 364 -7.69 -27.18 -26.31
C ASP A 364 -8.22 -25.84 -25.80
N ARG A 365 -8.25 -25.62 -24.47
CA ARG A 365 -8.67 -24.34 -23.88
C ARG A 365 -7.75 -23.19 -24.31
N VAL A 366 -6.43 -23.40 -24.30
CA VAL A 366 -5.46 -22.38 -24.75
C VAL A 366 -5.61 -22.08 -26.23
N GLN A 367 -5.67 -23.11 -27.08
CA GLN A 367 -5.85 -22.92 -28.53
C GLN A 367 -7.17 -22.21 -28.86
N LYS A 368 -8.25 -22.57 -28.16
CA LYS A 368 -9.55 -21.90 -28.30
C LYS A 368 -9.45 -20.42 -27.90
N ALA A 369 -8.81 -20.12 -26.77
CA ALA A 369 -8.64 -18.74 -26.30
C ALA A 369 -7.91 -17.87 -27.34
N LEU A 370 -6.88 -18.41 -28.01
CA LEU A 370 -6.16 -17.70 -29.06
C LEU A 370 -6.96 -17.53 -30.35
N ALA A 371 -7.74 -18.55 -30.72
CA ALA A 371 -8.53 -18.55 -31.95
C ALA A 371 -9.76 -17.62 -31.87
N ASP A 372 -10.28 -17.41 -30.67
CA ASP A 372 -11.48 -16.62 -30.39
C ASP A 372 -11.25 -15.69 -29.19
N PRO A 373 -10.45 -14.62 -29.37
CA PRO A 373 -10.16 -13.67 -28.30
C PRO A 373 -11.43 -12.94 -27.85
N VAL A 374 -11.55 -12.70 -26.56
CA VAL A 374 -12.74 -12.09 -25.96
C VAL A 374 -12.81 -10.60 -26.33
N THR A 375 -13.89 -10.22 -27.01
CA THR A 375 -14.14 -8.86 -27.56
C THR A 375 -15.36 -8.17 -26.94
N HIS A 376 -15.99 -8.81 -25.95
CA HIS A 376 -17.20 -8.39 -25.28
C HIS A 376 -17.29 -9.11 -23.92
N ASP A 377 -18.24 -8.75 -23.06
CA ASP A 377 -18.48 -9.48 -21.82
C ASP A 377 -18.91 -10.93 -22.14
N ASP A 378 -18.03 -11.89 -21.84
CA ASP A 378 -18.23 -13.30 -22.13
C ASP A 378 -18.90 -14.07 -20.99
N GLY A 379 -19.28 -13.39 -19.90
CA GLY A 379 -19.94 -14.00 -18.75
C GLY A 379 -19.06 -15.01 -18.01
N PHE A 380 -17.74 -14.78 -17.97
CA PHE A 380 -16.76 -15.67 -17.34
C PHE A 380 -17.17 -16.12 -15.92
N ASP A 381 -17.41 -17.43 -15.74
CA ASP A 381 -17.80 -18.01 -14.45
C ASP A 381 -16.58 -18.18 -13.53
N THR A 382 -16.33 -17.15 -12.72
CA THR A 382 -15.26 -17.18 -11.71
C THR A 382 -15.48 -18.28 -10.66
N HIS A 383 -16.73 -18.68 -10.38
CA HIS A 383 -17.00 -19.79 -9.47
C HIS A 383 -16.64 -21.14 -10.09
N GLU A 384 -16.83 -21.32 -11.39
CA GLU A 384 -16.38 -22.51 -12.12
C GLU A 384 -14.86 -22.61 -12.15
N ALA A 385 -14.18 -21.53 -12.52
CA ALA A 385 -12.72 -21.49 -12.49
C ALA A 385 -12.16 -21.78 -11.09
N LEU A 386 -12.82 -21.31 -10.02
CA LEU A 386 -12.43 -21.63 -8.64
C LEU A 386 -12.61 -23.13 -8.33
N ARG A 387 -13.68 -23.78 -8.83
CA ARG A 387 -13.89 -25.23 -8.66
C ARG A 387 -12.75 -26.01 -9.29
N ASP A 388 -12.32 -25.65 -10.51
CA ASP A 388 -11.22 -26.31 -11.22
C ASP A 388 -9.90 -26.21 -10.43
N VAL A 389 -9.59 -25.02 -9.90
CA VAL A 389 -8.40 -24.78 -9.07
C VAL A 389 -8.43 -25.62 -7.79
N LEU A 390 -9.54 -25.60 -7.05
CA LEU A 390 -9.69 -26.35 -5.80
C LEU A 390 -9.65 -27.85 -6.00
N ALA A 391 -10.24 -28.36 -7.09
CA ALA A 391 -10.23 -29.78 -7.42
C ALA A 391 -8.80 -30.32 -7.59
N SER A 392 -7.87 -29.51 -8.09
CA SER A 392 -6.45 -29.90 -8.21
C SER A 392 -5.79 -30.23 -6.84
N ALA A 393 -6.24 -29.59 -5.75
CA ALA A 393 -5.79 -29.89 -4.39
C ALA A 393 -6.68 -30.92 -3.66
N GLY A 394 -7.75 -31.41 -4.30
CA GLY A 394 -8.74 -32.28 -3.67
C GLY A 394 -9.69 -31.54 -2.71
N LEU A 395 -10.00 -30.28 -3.01
CA LEU A 395 -10.91 -29.42 -2.26
C LEU A 395 -12.10 -28.99 -3.13
N CYS A 396 -13.13 -28.41 -2.52
CA CYS A 396 -14.24 -27.76 -3.22
C CYS A 396 -14.72 -26.48 -2.50
N PRO A 397 -15.51 -25.62 -3.16
CA PRO A 397 -16.03 -24.40 -2.54
C PRO A 397 -16.79 -24.62 -1.23
N ALA A 398 -17.47 -25.76 -1.07
CA ALA A 398 -18.24 -26.10 0.14
C ALA A 398 -17.34 -26.34 1.37
N ASP A 399 -16.04 -26.54 1.18
CA ASP A 399 -15.10 -26.70 2.28
C ASP A 399 -14.96 -25.42 3.12
N SER A 400 -15.32 -24.25 2.59
CA SER A 400 -15.41 -23.00 3.37
C SER A 400 -16.46 -23.08 4.50
N GLY A 401 -17.51 -23.90 4.30
CA GLY A 401 -18.68 -23.96 5.17
C GLY A 401 -19.57 -22.70 5.13
N GLY A 402 -19.36 -21.80 4.16
CA GLY A 402 -20.14 -20.56 3.98
C GLY A 402 -20.22 -20.12 2.52
N LYS A 403 -20.72 -18.91 2.30
CA LYS A 403 -20.89 -18.32 0.96
C LYS A 403 -19.57 -17.73 0.45
N ILE A 404 -19.24 -18.02 -0.81
CA ILE A 404 -18.17 -17.33 -1.54
C ILE A 404 -18.82 -16.26 -2.43
N THR A 405 -18.29 -15.05 -2.42
CA THR A 405 -18.79 -13.92 -3.23
C THR A 405 -17.63 -13.26 -3.98
N PHE A 406 -17.78 -13.16 -5.30
CA PHE A 406 -16.90 -12.35 -6.15
C PHE A 406 -17.58 -11.03 -6.50
N ILE A 407 -16.81 -9.94 -6.53
CA ILE A 407 -17.27 -8.60 -6.88
C ILE A 407 -16.42 -8.09 -8.04
N GLY A 408 -17.06 -7.47 -9.03
CA GLY A 408 -16.41 -6.99 -10.24
C GLY A 408 -16.19 -8.07 -11.29
N SER A 409 -15.66 -7.63 -12.43
CA SER A 409 -15.43 -8.46 -13.63
C SER A 409 -14.15 -8.01 -14.33
N ASP A 410 -13.44 -8.94 -14.97
CA ASP A 410 -12.38 -8.59 -15.92
C ASP A 410 -12.97 -8.04 -17.23
N PRO A 411 -12.23 -7.21 -17.99
CA PRO A 411 -10.86 -6.74 -17.72
C PRO A 411 -10.80 -5.62 -16.67
N VAL A 412 -9.98 -5.77 -15.62
CA VAL A 412 -9.76 -4.71 -14.59
C VAL A 412 -8.58 -3.79 -14.93
N VAL A 413 -7.60 -4.30 -15.67
CA VAL A 413 -6.42 -3.56 -16.13
C VAL A 413 -6.21 -3.83 -17.62
N PRO A 414 -5.58 -2.91 -18.38
CA PRO A 414 -5.44 -3.06 -19.82
C PRO A 414 -4.36 -4.09 -20.17
N SER A 415 -4.76 -5.37 -20.15
CA SER A 415 -3.93 -6.54 -20.42
C SER A 415 -4.74 -7.58 -21.17
N ILE A 416 -4.08 -8.37 -22.02
CA ILE A 416 -4.71 -9.52 -22.70
C ILE A 416 -5.12 -10.63 -21.73
N MET A 417 -4.64 -10.61 -20.48
CA MET A 417 -4.94 -11.59 -19.45
C MET A 417 -6.03 -11.12 -18.49
N ARG A 418 -6.73 -12.08 -17.87
CA ARG A 418 -7.70 -11.87 -16.79
C ARG A 418 -7.04 -11.52 -15.45
N LEU A 419 -6.41 -10.35 -15.38
CA LEU A 419 -5.59 -9.93 -14.23
C LEU A 419 -6.40 -9.55 -12.98
N GLY A 420 -7.73 -9.45 -13.04
CA GLY A 420 -8.62 -9.42 -11.87
C GLY A 420 -8.94 -10.83 -11.33
N ALA A 421 -9.37 -11.74 -12.20
CA ALA A 421 -9.79 -13.09 -11.84
C ALA A 421 -8.62 -13.98 -11.43
N VAL A 422 -7.48 -13.92 -12.12
CA VAL A 422 -6.29 -14.75 -11.81
C VAL A 422 -5.85 -14.61 -10.34
N PRO A 423 -5.60 -13.41 -9.79
CA PRO A 423 -5.29 -13.26 -8.38
C PRO A 423 -6.47 -13.59 -7.46
N ALA A 424 -7.69 -13.23 -7.85
CA ALA A 424 -8.90 -13.55 -7.09
C ALA A 424 -9.06 -15.07 -6.88
N LEU A 425 -8.82 -15.87 -7.91
CA LEU A 425 -8.88 -17.33 -7.86
C LEU A 425 -7.83 -17.92 -6.92
N GLY A 426 -6.56 -17.49 -7.03
CA GLY A 426 -5.48 -17.96 -6.17
C GLY A 426 -5.70 -17.63 -4.69
N MET A 427 -6.03 -16.38 -4.37
CA MET A 427 -6.28 -15.93 -3.00
C MET A 427 -7.55 -16.56 -2.40
N THR A 428 -8.60 -16.76 -3.20
CA THR A 428 -9.83 -17.43 -2.74
C THR A 428 -9.60 -18.92 -2.51
N ALA A 429 -8.85 -19.61 -3.38
CA ALA A 429 -8.49 -21.01 -3.18
C ALA A 429 -7.72 -21.24 -1.88
N LYS A 430 -6.75 -20.36 -1.59
CA LYS A 430 -6.01 -20.34 -0.32
C LYS A 430 -6.97 -20.14 0.88
N SER A 431 -7.86 -19.17 0.79
CA SER A 431 -8.83 -18.87 1.85
C SER A 431 -9.81 -20.02 2.09
N VAL A 432 -10.25 -20.73 1.05
CA VAL A 432 -11.07 -21.95 1.18
C VAL A 432 -10.29 -23.05 1.89
N ALA A 433 -9.02 -23.29 1.53
CA ALA A 433 -8.18 -24.29 2.21
C ALA A 433 -7.98 -23.96 3.70
N LEU A 434 -7.77 -22.68 4.03
CA LEU A 434 -7.67 -22.21 5.43
C LEU A 434 -8.98 -22.40 6.20
N ALA A 435 -10.13 -22.12 5.58
CA ALA A 435 -11.43 -22.36 6.18
C ALA A 435 -11.71 -23.86 6.36
N ALA A 436 -11.30 -24.70 5.40
CA ALA A 436 -11.38 -26.15 5.50
C ALA A 436 -10.56 -26.67 6.69
N LEU A 437 -9.32 -26.20 6.83
CA LEU A 437 -8.44 -26.53 7.95
C LEU A 437 -9.04 -26.09 9.29
N TRP A 438 -9.58 -24.87 9.36
CA TRP A 438 -10.25 -24.35 10.55
C TRP A 438 -11.43 -25.24 10.97
N ARG A 439 -12.26 -25.66 10.03
CA ARG A 439 -13.37 -26.59 10.27
C ARG A 439 -12.90 -27.97 10.66
N HIS A 440 -11.81 -28.46 10.06
CA HIS A 440 -11.18 -29.73 10.43
C HIS A 440 -10.76 -29.74 11.92
N ARG A 441 -10.39 -28.58 12.45
CA ARG A 441 -10.05 -28.38 13.88
C ARG A 441 -11.26 -28.15 14.79
N GLY A 442 -12.48 -28.17 14.24
CA GLY A 442 -13.73 -27.96 14.99
C GLY A 442 -14.27 -26.53 14.96
N GLY A 443 -13.69 -25.65 14.15
CA GLY A 443 -14.20 -24.31 13.90
C GLY A 443 -15.48 -24.27 13.06
N GLU A 444 -16.22 -23.17 13.13
CA GLU A 444 -17.38 -22.92 12.27
C GLU A 444 -17.00 -22.65 10.81
N GLY A 445 -17.94 -22.88 9.89
CA GLY A 445 -17.84 -22.38 8.52
C GLY A 445 -17.86 -20.86 8.43
N GLN A 446 -17.40 -20.32 7.31
CA GLN A 446 -17.30 -18.88 7.12
C GLN A 446 -17.49 -18.44 5.67
N ASP A 447 -17.92 -17.19 5.53
CA ASP A 447 -18.06 -16.53 4.24
C ASP A 447 -16.72 -15.98 3.78
N ILE A 448 -16.51 -15.99 2.46
CA ILE A 448 -15.32 -15.46 1.79
C ILE A 448 -15.78 -14.47 0.72
N THR A 449 -15.29 -13.25 0.78
CA THR A 449 -15.57 -12.21 -0.24
C THR A 449 -14.27 -11.75 -0.88
N MET A 450 -14.27 -11.67 -2.21
CA MET A 450 -13.14 -11.27 -3.04
C MET A 450 -13.58 -10.21 -4.05
N ASP A 451 -12.89 -9.07 -4.08
CA ASP A 451 -13.14 -8.00 -5.06
C ASP A 451 -12.06 -8.02 -6.15
N LEU A 452 -12.44 -8.45 -7.36
CA LEU A 452 -11.55 -8.55 -8.52
C LEU A 452 -10.92 -7.19 -8.86
N ARG A 453 -11.61 -6.09 -8.54
CA ARG A 453 -11.19 -4.72 -8.83
C ARG A 453 -9.97 -4.27 -8.05
N LYS A 454 -9.68 -4.90 -6.91
CA LYS A 454 -8.51 -4.61 -6.05
C LYS A 454 -7.41 -5.66 -6.19
N ALA A 455 -7.78 -6.87 -6.60
CA ALA A 455 -6.91 -8.04 -6.63
C ALA A 455 -5.58 -7.85 -7.41
N PRO A 456 -5.52 -7.12 -8.55
CA PRO A 456 -4.28 -6.95 -9.30
C PRO A 456 -3.14 -6.31 -8.49
N HIS A 457 -3.45 -5.41 -7.55
CA HIS A 457 -2.42 -4.76 -6.72
C HIS A 457 -1.60 -5.75 -5.89
N ARG A 458 -2.16 -6.92 -5.55
CA ARG A 458 -1.47 -7.91 -4.74
C ARG A 458 -0.48 -8.77 -5.55
N LEU A 459 -0.60 -8.82 -6.87
CA LEU A 459 0.35 -9.50 -7.78
C LEU A 459 1.73 -8.83 -7.85
N CYS A 460 1.80 -7.50 -7.66
CA CYS A 460 3.09 -6.79 -7.68
C CYS A 460 3.03 -5.51 -6.84
N PRO A 461 2.86 -5.61 -5.51
CA PRO A 461 2.46 -4.48 -4.67
C PRO A 461 3.55 -3.40 -4.49
N PHE A 462 4.80 -3.72 -4.85
CA PHE A 462 5.93 -2.78 -4.83
C PHE A 462 6.08 -1.96 -6.11
N TYR A 463 5.37 -2.31 -7.19
CA TYR A 463 5.56 -1.69 -8.50
C TYR A 463 5.00 -0.27 -8.59
N ASP A 464 3.80 -0.06 -8.05
CA ASP A 464 3.18 1.27 -7.97
C ASP A 464 3.97 2.25 -7.08
N LYS A 465 4.93 1.73 -6.30
CA LYS A 465 5.75 2.49 -5.33
C LYS A 465 4.92 3.30 -4.33
N LYS A 466 3.64 2.96 -4.19
CA LYS A 466 2.62 3.68 -3.41
C LYS A 466 2.13 2.88 -2.21
N TRP A 467 2.05 1.55 -2.36
CA TRP A 467 1.28 0.72 -1.43
C TRP A 467 2.14 -0.02 -0.40
N GLU A 468 3.35 -0.42 -0.79
CA GLU A 468 4.33 -1.09 0.06
C GLU A 468 5.46 -0.12 0.40
N LEU A 469 5.42 0.44 1.61
CA LEU A 469 6.34 1.49 2.05
C LEU A 469 7.02 1.11 3.37
N LEU A 470 8.30 1.47 3.50
CA LEU A 470 9.06 1.40 4.74
C LEU A 470 9.62 2.79 5.06
N GLY A 471 9.28 3.33 6.23
CA GLY A 471 9.58 4.73 6.58
C GLY A 471 8.90 5.75 5.64
N GLY A 472 7.83 5.35 4.96
CA GLY A 472 7.17 6.16 3.94
C GLY A 472 7.84 6.17 2.56
N TYR A 473 8.83 5.31 2.32
CA TYR A 473 9.52 5.17 1.03
C TYR A 473 9.30 3.77 0.44
N PRO A 474 9.16 3.63 -0.88
CA PRO A 474 9.10 2.33 -1.53
C PRO A 474 10.43 1.58 -1.41
N GLY A 475 10.36 0.26 -1.32
CA GLY A 475 11.56 -0.58 -1.39
C GLY A 475 12.29 -0.39 -2.74
N GLY A 476 13.62 -0.38 -2.69
CA GLY A 476 14.46 -0.13 -3.86
C GLY A 476 15.57 -1.15 -4.04
N THR A 477 16.48 -0.85 -4.97
CA THR A 477 17.73 -1.61 -5.18
C THR A 477 18.88 -0.61 -5.33
N PRO A 478 19.29 0.08 -4.24
CA PRO A 478 20.21 1.20 -4.33
C PRO A 478 21.61 0.79 -4.83
N ALA A 479 21.97 -0.48 -4.70
CA ALA A 479 23.24 -1.01 -5.20
C ALA A 479 23.27 -1.23 -6.72
N ASP A 480 22.12 -1.17 -7.42
CA ASP A 480 22.02 -1.48 -8.85
C ASP A 480 20.83 -0.77 -9.54
N PRO A 481 20.77 0.57 -9.53
CA PRO A 481 19.58 1.32 -9.95
C PRO A 481 19.29 1.28 -11.46
N ALA A 482 20.27 0.89 -12.29
CA ALA A 482 20.18 0.93 -13.76
C ALA A 482 20.48 -0.43 -14.41
N ASN A 483 20.19 -1.55 -13.72
CA ASN A 483 20.54 -2.89 -14.19
C ASN A 483 19.95 -3.19 -15.59
N PRO A 484 20.75 -3.28 -16.67
CA PRO A 484 20.25 -3.56 -18.01
C PRO A 484 19.78 -5.01 -18.19
N LEU A 485 20.03 -5.87 -17.19
CA LEU A 485 19.55 -7.25 -17.13
C LEU A 485 18.30 -7.36 -16.22
N GLY A 486 17.51 -6.29 -16.18
CA GLY A 486 16.22 -6.21 -15.50
C GLY A 486 15.07 -6.60 -16.43
N PHE A 487 14.01 -5.79 -16.44
CA PHE A 487 12.82 -6.03 -17.27
C PHE A 487 12.95 -5.43 -18.68
N ASP A 488 14.04 -5.73 -19.37
CA ASP A 488 14.35 -5.22 -20.71
C ASP A 488 14.33 -6.33 -21.76
N PHE A 489 13.88 -5.98 -22.97
CA PHE A 489 13.90 -6.85 -24.14
C PHE A 489 15.01 -6.42 -25.11
N TYR A 490 15.73 -7.39 -25.66
CA TYR A 490 16.79 -7.14 -26.63
C TYR A 490 16.58 -7.97 -27.89
N GLN A 491 16.74 -7.33 -29.04
CA GLN A 491 16.58 -7.99 -30.32
C GLN A 491 17.87 -8.71 -30.72
N ALA A 492 17.73 -9.98 -31.09
CA ALA A 492 18.78 -10.83 -31.60
C ALA A 492 18.98 -10.63 -33.12
N ARG A 493 20.06 -11.20 -33.67
CA ARG A 493 20.46 -11.10 -35.09
C ARG A 493 19.37 -11.55 -36.07
N ASP A 494 18.60 -12.56 -35.69
CA ASP A 494 17.51 -13.14 -36.48
C ASP A 494 16.19 -12.35 -36.36
N GLY A 495 16.21 -11.19 -35.68
CA GLY A 495 15.05 -10.32 -35.47
C GLY A 495 14.13 -10.77 -34.34
N ARG A 496 14.41 -11.92 -33.70
CA ARG A 496 13.68 -12.41 -32.54
C ARG A 496 14.13 -11.69 -31.26
N TRP A 497 13.36 -11.87 -30.19
CA TRP A 497 13.60 -11.19 -28.92
C TRP A 497 14.10 -12.14 -27.83
N VAL A 498 14.98 -11.63 -26.97
CA VAL A 498 15.46 -12.29 -25.75
C VAL A 498 15.26 -11.34 -24.57
N MET A 499 14.86 -11.88 -23.41
CA MET A 499 14.70 -11.12 -22.18
C MET A 499 15.70 -11.60 -21.12
N PRO A 500 16.92 -11.02 -21.07
CA PRO A 500 17.96 -11.45 -20.15
C PRO A 500 17.70 -10.94 -18.72
N LEU A 501 16.82 -11.62 -17.98
CA LEU A 501 16.46 -11.25 -16.60
C LEU A 501 17.41 -11.88 -15.58
N ASN A 502 18.43 -11.13 -15.16
CA ASN A 502 19.45 -11.60 -14.22
C ASN A 502 19.68 -10.59 -13.09
N PRO A 503 18.73 -10.47 -12.14
CA PRO A 503 18.74 -9.41 -11.14
C PRO A 503 19.74 -9.64 -9.98
N TYR A 504 20.41 -10.79 -9.90
CA TYR A 504 21.33 -11.11 -8.81
C TYR A 504 22.80 -11.09 -9.25
N PRO A 505 23.74 -10.60 -8.40
CA PRO A 505 25.13 -10.35 -8.80
C PRO A 505 25.83 -11.52 -9.48
N LYS A 506 25.60 -12.76 -8.99
CA LYS A 506 26.26 -13.95 -9.53
C LYS A 506 25.85 -14.22 -10.99
N ILE A 507 24.54 -14.24 -11.26
CA ILE A 507 24.01 -14.55 -12.60
C ILE A 507 24.18 -13.36 -13.54
N LYS A 508 24.07 -12.13 -13.03
CA LYS A 508 24.42 -10.88 -13.75
C LYS A 508 25.85 -10.92 -14.30
N ASN A 509 26.81 -11.22 -13.43
CA ASN A 509 28.21 -11.36 -13.84
C ASN A 509 28.42 -12.53 -14.81
N GLY A 510 27.60 -13.58 -14.73
CA GLY A 510 27.59 -14.68 -15.71
C GLY A 510 27.24 -14.20 -17.10
N VAL A 511 26.18 -13.39 -17.25
CA VAL A 511 25.75 -12.84 -18.54
C VAL A 511 26.83 -11.95 -19.15
N TYR A 512 27.44 -11.05 -18.39
CA TYR A 512 28.51 -10.19 -18.93
C TYR A 512 29.73 -10.97 -19.41
N LYS A 513 30.06 -12.09 -18.73
CA LYS A 513 31.12 -13.00 -19.19
C LYS A 513 30.72 -13.73 -20.47
N LEU A 514 29.49 -14.23 -20.55
CA LEU A 514 28.96 -14.93 -21.73
C LEU A 514 28.95 -14.01 -22.95
N LEU A 515 28.37 -12.82 -22.81
CA LEU A 515 28.24 -11.82 -23.87
C LEU A 515 29.54 -11.06 -24.16
N ARG A 516 30.53 -11.15 -23.26
CA ARG A 516 31.79 -10.36 -23.30
C ARG A 516 31.52 -8.85 -23.38
N THR A 517 30.58 -8.39 -22.55
CA THR A 517 30.13 -6.99 -22.49
C THR A 517 30.19 -6.46 -21.06
N TRP A 518 29.69 -5.25 -20.84
CA TRP A 518 29.75 -4.50 -19.58
C TRP A 518 28.35 -3.94 -19.23
N PRO A 519 28.09 -3.47 -18.00
CA PRO A 519 26.74 -3.18 -17.50
C PRO A 519 26.19 -1.85 -18.04
N GLU A 520 25.96 -1.79 -19.33
CA GLU A 520 25.36 -0.67 -20.06
C GLU A 520 24.35 -1.21 -21.09
N LYS A 521 23.19 -0.57 -21.20
CA LYS A 521 22.04 -1.08 -21.94
C LYS A 521 22.34 -1.24 -23.43
N GLN A 522 22.98 -0.26 -24.06
CA GLN A 522 23.34 -0.34 -25.47
C GLN A 522 24.38 -1.43 -25.71
N ALA A 523 25.38 -1.57 -24.83
CA ALA A 523 26.42 -2.59 -24.95
C ALA A 523 25.88 -4.02 -24.77
N VAL A 524 24.84 -4.20 -23.97
CA VAL A 524 24.11 -5.48 -23.89
C VAL A 524 23.34 -5.71 -25.20
N ALA A 525 22.64 -4.69 -25.71
CA ALA A 525 21.90 -4.77 -26.97
C ALA A 525 22.80 -5.16 -28.15
N ASP A 526 23.93 -4.48 -28.31
CA ASP A 526 24.90 -4.72 -29.37
C ASP A 526 25.46 -6.15 -29.32
N ALA A 527 25.70 -6.66 -28.11
CA ALA A 527 26.19 -8.02 -27.89
C ALA A 527 25.11 -9.07 -28.21
N VAL A 528 23.87 -8.87 -27.75
CA VAL A 528 22.73 -9.76 -28.07
C VAL A 528 22.47 -9.80 -29.58
N ALA A 529 22.58 -8.67 -30.27
CA ALA A 529 22.39 -8.56 -31.71
C ALA A 529 23.41 -9.36 -32.55
N GLN A 530 24.47 -9.92 -31.95
CA GLN A 530 25.41 -10.82 -32.63
C GLN A 530 24.96 -12.28 -32.67
N TRP A 531 23.96 -12.66 -31.87
CA TRP A 531 23.50 -14.03 -31.70
C TRP A 531 22.15 -14.26 -32.38
N ASN A 532 21.86 -15.49 -32.79
CA ASN A 532 20.46 -15.88 -32.98
C ASN A 532 19.82 -16.14 -31.61
N ALA A 533 18.52 -15.90 -31.46
CA ALA A 533 17.90 -15.94 -30.13
C ALA A 533 17.92 -17.34 -29.50
N ALA A 534 17.66 -18.40 -30.30
CA ALA A 534 17.69 -19.78 -29.82
C ALA A 534 19.09 -20.23 -29.40
N ASP A 535 20.12 -19.86 -30.17
CA ASP A 535 21.52 -20.16 -29.84
C ASP A 535 21.94 -19.47 -28.54
N LEU A 536 21.48 -18.22 -28.32
CA LEU A 536 21.76 -17.46 -27.11
C LEU A 536 21.04 -18.02 -25.88
N GLU A 537 19.77 -18.44 -26.01
CA GLU A 537 19.05 -19.11 -24.93
C GLU A 537 19.78 -20.38 -24.49
N GLN A 538 20.20 -21.22 -25.45
CA GLN A 538 20.94 -22.45 -25.18
C GLN A 538 22.29 -22.15 -24.51
N ALA A 539 23.05 -21.18 -25.01
CA ALA A 539 24.32 -20.78 -24.40
C ALA A 539 24.14 -20.20 -22.98
N GLY A 540 23.03 -19.49 -22.74
CA GLY A 540 22.66 -18.98 -21.43
C GLY A 540 22.37 -20.11 -20.43
N ASP A 541 21.61 -21.12 -20.86
CA ASP A 541 21.29 -22.32 -20.09
C ASP A 541 22.56 -23.08 -19.67
N GLU A 542 23.47 -23.33 -20.63
CA GLU A 542 24.76 -23.97 -20.38
C GLU A 542 25.66 -23.15 -19.43
N ALA A 543 25.58 -21.83 -19.49
CA ALA A 543 26.30 -20.93 -18.58
C ALA A 543 25.62 -20.77 -17.21
N GLY A 544 24.41 -21.31 -17.02
CA GLY A 544 23.64 -21.20 -15.77
C GLY A 544 23.10 -19.79 -15.50
N VAL A 545 22.75 -19.06 -16.57
CA VAL A 545 22.13 -17.73 -16.52
C VAL A 545 20.77 -17.75 -17.23
N VAL A 546 19.93 -16.74 -16.97
CA VAL A 546 18.55 -16.72 -17.47
C VAL A 546 18.48 -15.86 -18.73
N MET A 547 18.29 -16.49 -19.90
CA MET A 547 18.27 -15.83 -21.21
C MET A 547 17.11 -16.33 -22.09
N PRO A 548 15.85 -16.30 -21.63
CA PRO A 548 14.73 -16.85 -22.41
C PRO A 548 14.56 -16.12 -23.74
N MET A 549 14.46 -16.90 -24.82
CA MET A 549 13.95 -16.44 -26.10
C MET A 549 12.43 -16.31 -26.01
N LEU A 550 11.90 -15.20 -26.51
CA LEU A 550 10.47 -15.00 -26.63
C LEU A 550 9.91 -15.86 -27.77
N ARG A 551 8.84 -16.59 -27.46
CA ARG A 551 8.11 -17.48 -28.36
C ARG A 551 6.70 -16.98 -28.57
N THR A 552 6.05 -17.32 -29.67
CA THR A 552 4.57 -17.24 -29.70
C THR A 552 3.98 -18.41 -28.91
N THR A 553 2.71 -18.30 -28.50
CA THR A 553 2.05 -19.40 -27.79
C THR A 553 2.02 -20.67 -28.65
N GLU A 554 1.82 -20.57 -29.97
CA GLU A 554 1.84 -21.74 -30.86
C GLU A 554 3.22 -22.38 -31.00
N GLU A 555 4.30 -21.60 -30.94
CA GLU A 555 5.65 -22.16 -30.86
C GLU A 555 5.85 -22.90 -29.54
N PHE A 556 5.41 -22.29 -28.42
CA PHE A 556 5.48 -22.89 -27.10
C PHE A 556 4.73 -24.23 -27.00
N LEU A 557 3.50 -24.32 -27.51
CA LEU A 557 2.71 -25.54 -27.51
C LEU A 557 3.35 -26.70 -28.30
N ARG A 558 4.32 -26.41 -29.19
CA ARG A 558 5.07 -27.42 -29.97
C ARG A 558 6.41 -27.79 -29.34
N GLU A 559 6.83 -27.11 -28.27
CA GLU A 559 8.07 -27.44 -27.56
C GLU A 559 7.94 -28.80 -26.88
N ALA A 560 8.99 -29.62 -26.93
CA ALA A 560 9.02 -30.89 -26.19
C ALA A 560 8.87 -30.69 -24.66
N ALA A 561 9.21 -29.51 -24.16
CA ALA A 561 8.96 -29.14 -22.76
C ALA A 561 7.47 -29.04 -22.42
N TYR A 562 6.63 -28.63 -23.38
CA TYR A 562 5.21 -28.41 -23.16
C TYR A 562 4.49 -29.70 -22.77
N GLU A 563 4.82 -30.83 -23.40
CA GLU A 563 4.21 -32.14 -23.09
C GLU A 563 4.30 -32.46 -21.59
N HIS A 564 5.44 -32.17 -20.97
CA HIS A 564 5.66 -32.38 -19.53
C HIS A 564 5.06 -31.28 -18.66
N ILE A 565 5.03 -30.03 -19.13
CA ILE A 565 4.41 -28.91 -18.41
C ILE A 565 2.87 -29.06 -18.39
N ALA A 566 2.30 -29.60 -19.46
CA ALA A 566 0.87 -29.84 -19.63
C ALA A 566 0.37 -31.03 -18.79
N GLU A 567 1.26 -31.93 -18.37
CA GLU A 567 0.91 -33.14 -17.64
C GLU A 567 0.54 -32.87 -16.16
N GLY A 568 -0.53 -33.52 -15.71
CA GLY A 568 -0.93 -33.52 -14.30
C GLY A 568 -1.68 -32.28 -13.81
N PRO A 569 -1.98 -32.23 -12.50
CA PRO A 569 -2.77 -31.17 -11.90
C PRO A 569 -1.98 -29.87 -11.72
N LEU A 570 -2.70 -28.74 -11.62
CA LEU A 570 -2.13 -27.43 -11.30
C LEU A 570 -1.37 -27.41 -9.95
N ILE A 571 -1.92 -28.11 -8.95
CA ILE A 571 -1.31 -28.35 -7.65
C ILE A 571 -1.08 -29.86 -7.52
N LYS A 572 0.17 -30.32 -7.60
CA LYS A 572 0.49 -31.74 -7.47
C LYS A 572 0.84 -32.06 -6.01
N ILE A 573 0.10 -33.00 -5.41
CA ILE A 573 0.30 -33.47 -4.02
C ILE A 573 0.51 -34.99 -4.05
N GLU A 574 1.70 -35.44 -3.66
CA GLU A 574 2.11 -36.85 -3.72
C GLU A 574 2.53 -37.34 -2.33
N LYS A 575 2.13 -38.55 -1.94
CA LYS A 575 2.67 -39.19 -0.73
C LYS A 575 4.06 -39.75 -1.06
N ILE A 576 5.07 -39.39 -0.28
CA ILE A 576 6.49 -39.75 -0.51
C ILE A 576 7.09 -40.62 0.59
N GLY A 577 6.36 -40.82 1.69
CA GLY A 577 6.80 -41.68 2.79
C GLY A 577 5.67 -41.98 3.75
N ASP A 578 5.83 -43.04 4.54
CA ASP A 578 4.86 -43.43 5.57
C ASP A 578 5.21 -42.83 6.94
N SER A 579 4.18 -42.43 7.68
CA SER A 579 4.24 -42.04 9.09
C SER A 579 2.87 -42.30 9.72
N ALA A 580 2.79 -42.27 11.05
CA ALA A 580 1.50 -42.31 11.72
C ALA A 580 0.71 -41.01 11.45
N PRO A 581 -0.63 -41.05 11.46
CA PRO A 581 -1.45 -39.84 11.44
C PRO A 581 -1.05 -38.85 12.54
N GLU A 582 -1.01 -37.56 12.20
CA GLU A 582 -0.64 -36.47 13.12
C GLU A 582 -1.79 -35.46 13.26
N PRO A 583 -2.76 -35.70 14.17
CA PRO A 583 -3.92 -34.85 14.31
C PRO A 583 -3.57 -33.40 14.66
N LEU A 584 -4.30 -32.47 14.04
CA LEU A 584 -4.20 -31.04 14.35
C LEU A 584 -4.98 -30.73 15.64
N ALA A 585 -4.44 -29.86 16.50
CA ALA A 585 -5.09 -29.53 17.78
C ALA A 585 -6.43 -28.80 17.59
N GLY A 586 -7.43 -29.07 18.44
CA GLY A 586 -8.79 -28.51 18.26
C GLY A 586 -8.93 -27.04 18.62
N ALA A 587 -8.44 -26.62 19.79
CA ALA A 587 -8.40 -25.20 20.15
C ALA A 587 -7.27 -24.51 19.36
N ALA A 588 -7.56 -23.35 18.77
CA ALA A 588 -6.60 -22.56 18.01
C ALA A 588 -7.05 -21.10 17.91
N ALA A 589 -6.10 -20.15 17.99
CA ALA A 589 -6.38 -18.73 17.81
C ALA A 589 -6.52 -18.32 16.32
N GLN A 590 -5.91 -19.09 15.42
CA GLN A 590 -5.88 -18.94 13.96
C GLN A 590 -5.79 -20.31 13.27
N PRO A 591 -6.16 -20.44 11.98
CA PRO A 591 -6.18 -21.73 11.27
C PRO A 591 -4.88 -22.54 11.37
N LEU A 592 -3.71 -21.89 11.29
CA LEU A 592 -2.39 -22.54 11.33
C LEU A 592 -1.71 -22.45 12.71
N SER A 593 -2.45 -22.16 13.78
CA SER A 593 -1.85 -22.12 15.13
C SER A 593 -1.22 -23.47 15.49
N GLY A 594 0.04 -23.40 15.93
CA GLY A 594 0.85 -24.56 16.30
C GLY A 594 1.58 -25.24 15.13
N VAL A 595 1.35 -24.82 13.89
CA VAL A 595 2.07 -25.29 12.70
C VAL A 595 3.42 -24.59 12.62
N ARG A 596 4.49 -25.34 12.34
CA ARG A 596 5.85 -24.81 12.12
C ARG A 596 6.26 -24.99 10.66
N ALA A 597 6.73 -23.92 10.03
CA ALA A 597 7.18 -23.96 8.64
C ALA A 597 8.64 -23.51 8.51
N LEU A 598 9.51 -24.41 8.05
CA LEU A 598 10.92 -24.13 7.81
C LEU A 598 11.14 -23.80 6.34
N GLY A 599 11.65 -22.60 6.09
CA GLY A 599 11.79 -22.07 4.74
C GLY A 599 13.21 -22.02 4.24
N MET A 600 13.37 -22.20 2.93
CA MET A 600 14.43 -21.58 2.15
C MET A 600 13.81 -20.82 0.96
N GLY A 601 12.75 -20.05 1.23
CA GLY A 601 12.10 -19.18 0.26
C GLY A 601 12.99 -18.02 -0.16
N HIS A 602 12.95 -17.67 -1.43
CA HIS A 602 13.71 -16.62 -2.10
C HIS A 602 12.81 -15.87 -3.08
N ILE A 603 13.09 -14.60 -3.37
CA ILE A 603 12.28 -13.75 -4.27
C ILE A 603 10.82 -13.71 -3.79
N ILE A 604 9.86 -14.00 -4.66
CA ILE A 604 8.43 -13.80 -4.44
C ILE A 604 7.75 -15.15 -4.22
N ALA A 605 7.82 -16.08 -5.18
CA ALA A 605 7.04 -17.32 -5.14
C ALA A 605 7.28 -18.15 -3.85
N GLY A 606 8.54 -18.37 -3.46
CA GLY A 606 8.84 -19.11 -2.23
C GLY A 606 8.67 -18.29 -0.96
N ALA A 607 9.01 -17.00 -0.96
CA ALA A 607 8.82 -16.16 0.21
C ALA A 607 7.34 -15.93 0.53
N GLY A 608 6.51 -15.77 -0.52
CA GLY A 608 5.07 -15.62 -0.44
C GLY A 608 4.37 -16.79 0.28
N VAL A 609 4.85 -18.03 0.08
CA VAL A 609 4.36 -19.19 0.84
C VAL A 609 4.61 -18.99 2.34
N GLY A 610 5.80 -18.55 2.71
CA GLY A 610 6.13 -18.23 4.10
C GLY A 610 5.24 -17.13 4.66
N ARG A 611 5.04 -16.04 3.90
CA ARG A 611 4.14 -14.94 4.28
C ARG A 611 2.71 -15.42 4.52
N ASP A 612 2.16 -16.19 3.58
CA ASP A 612 0.79 -16.71 3.70
C ASP A 612 0.60 -17.60 4.94
N LEU A 613 1.54 -18.51 5.19
CA LEU A 613 1.50 -19.40 6.36
C LEU A 613 1.58 -18.58 7.66
N ALA A 614 2.47 -17.59 7.72
CA ALA A 614 2.63 -16.72 8.88
C ALA A 614 1.39 -15.87 9.14
N GLN A 615 0.76 -15.34 8.09
CA GLN A 615 -0.44 -14.52 8.16
C GLN A 615 -1.63 -15.24 8.81
N HIS A 616 -1.65 -16.57 8.78
CA HIS A 616 -2.72 -17.38 9.39
C HIS A 616 -2.25 -18.19 10.60
N GLY A 617 -1.12 -17.80 11.21
CA GLY A 617 -0.72 -18.22 12.54
C GLY A 617 0.38 -19.29 12.64
N ALA A 618 0.97 -19.71 11.52
CA ALA A 618 2.13 -20.61 11.57
C ALA A 618 3.36 -19.90 12.14
N ASP A 619 4.21 -20.62 12.88
CA ASP A 619 5.57 -20.15 13.19
C ASP A 619 6.47 -20.43 11.98
N VAL A 620 6.74 -19.40 11.19
CA VAL A 620 7.51 -19.50 9.96
C VAL A 620 8.93 -18.99 10.19
N LEU A 621 9.93 -19.82 9.90
CA LEU A 621 11.35 -19.48 10.00
C LEU A 621 12.04 -19.74 8.66
N ASN A 622 12.46 -18.68 7.96
CA ASN A 622 13.21 -18.78 6.71
C ASN A 622 14.73 -18.75 6.94
N ILE A 623 15.45 -19.68 6.32
CA ILE A 623 16.91 -19.79 6.41
C ILE A 623 17.55 -19.12 5.20
N TRP A 624 18.47 -18.21 5.49
CA TRP A 624 19.37 -17.58 4.52
C TRP A 624 20.79 -18.09 4.69
N ARG A 625 21.53 -18.22 3.58
CA ARG A 625 22.96 -18.46 3.67
C ARG A 625 23.68 -17.16 4.10
N PRO A 626 24.78 -17.25 4.86
CA PRO A 626 25.64 -16.09 5.08
C PRO A 626 26.09 -15.48 3.74
N GLY A 627 25.87 -14.17 3.58
CA GLY A 627 26.21 -13.44 2.34
C GLY A 627 25.21 -13.59 1.19
N GLU A 628 24.08 -14.27 1.39
CA GLU A 628 23.00 -14.29 0.40
C GLU A 628 22.34 -12.91 0.28
N LEU A 629 22.02 -12.48 -0.95
CA LEU A 629 21.40 -11.18 -1.23
C LEU A 629 19.90 -11.35 -1.47
N GLU A 630 19.13 -10.40 -0.97
CA GLU A 630 17.75 -10.16 -1.40
C GLU A 630 17.56 -8.66 -1.61
N HIS A 631 16.74 -8.29 -2.59
CA HIS A 631 16.42 -6.89 -2.88
C HIS A 631 15.38 -6.38 -1.90
N ASP A 632 15.52 -5.15 -1.41
CA ASP A 632 14.59 -4.57 -0.44
C ASP A 632 13.16 -4.47 -1.00
N SER A 633 13.04 -4.17 -2.29
CA SER A 633 11.76 -4.17 -3.02
C SER A 633 11.03 -5.50 -2.93
N THR A 634 11.73 -6.63 -2.87
CA THR A 634 11.14 -7.96 -2.75
C THR A 634 11.04 -8.42 -1.30
N TYR A 635 12.07 -8.16 -0.48
CA TYR A 635 12.09 -8.57 0.92
C TYR A 635 10.93 -7.94 1.71
N ASN A 636 10.75 -6.61 1.56
CA ASN A 636 9.78 -5.84 2.34
C ASN A 636 8.33 -6.24 2.07
N THR A 637 8.04 -6.86 0.92
CA THR A 637 6.68 -7.30 0.58
C THR A 637 6.47 -8.80 0.72
N ALA A 638 7.42 -9.63 0.27
CA ALA A 638 7.19 -11.08 0.19
C ALA A 638 7.51 -11.80 1.51
N ASN A 639 8.23 -11.16 2.45
CA ASN A 639 8.63 -11.77 3.72
C ASN A 639 7.90 -11.20 4.96
N VAL A 640 6.81 -10.46 4.75
CA VAL A 640 5.95 -9.98 5.84
C VAL A 640 5.43 -11.18 6.64
N GLY A 641 5.48 -11.14 7.97
CA GLY A 641 5.13 -12.27 8.82
C GLY A 641 6.26 -13.22 9.16
N VAL A 642 7.33 -13.22 8.36
CA VAL A 642 8.31 -14.32 8.34
C VAL A 642 9.51 -14.00 9.21
N ARG A 643 9.78 -14.84 10.21
CA ARG A 643 11.06 -14.80 10.93
C ARG A 643 12.16 -15.31 10.02
N SER A 644 13.37 -14.78 10.14
CA SER A 644 14.49 -15.24 9.33
C SER A 644 15.82 -15.28 10.07
N THR A 645 16.67 -16.24 9.71
CA THR A 645 17.97 -16.51 10.36
C THR A 645 19.05 -16.83 9.33
N PHE A 646 20.32 -16.69 9.72
CA PHE A 646 21.46 -17.10 8.90
C PHE A 646 22.03 -18.44 9.39
N ILE A 647 22.13 -19.41 8.49
CA ILE A 647 22.80 -20.70 8.75
C ILE A 647 23.62 -21.08 7.52
N ASP A 648 24.87 -21.47 7.71
CA ASP A 648 25.68 -22.07 6.64
C ASP A 648 25.29 -23.54 6.42
N PRO A 649 24.66 -23.91 5.28
CA PRO A 649 24.22 -25.29 5.03
C PRO A 649 25.37 -26.21 4.57
N TYR A 650 26.58 -25.70 4.37
CA TYR A 650 27.72 -26.49 3.91
C TYR A 650 28.54 -27.06 5.06
N GLY A 651 28.68 -26.32 6.15
CA GLY A 651 29.38 -26.76 7.36
C GLY A 651 28.60 -27.81 8.18
N PRO A 652 29.30 -28.67 8.94
CA PRO A 652 28.67 -29.72 9.74
C PRO A 652 27.75 -29.17 10.84
N GLU A 653 28.10 -28.04 11.47
CA GLU A 653 27.28 -27.42 12.53
C GLU A 653 25.97 -26.86 11.98
N GLY A 654 26.02 -26.16 10.84
CA GLY A 654 24.83 -25.60 10.22
C GLY A 654 23.90 -26.69 9.68
N ARG A 655 24.44 -27.75 9.08
CA ARG A 655 23.66 -28.96 8.72
C ARG A 655 22.96 -29.56 9.94
N ALA A 656 23.69 -29.79 11.03
CA ALA A 656 23.10 -30.31 12.26
C ALA A 656 21.99 -29.41 12.83
N LYS A 657 22.17 -28.08 12.75
CA LYS A 657 21.15 -27.10 13.16
C LYS A 657 19.91 -27.17 12.28
N ILE A 658 20.07 -27.23 10.95
CA ILE A 658 18.96 -27.36 10.01
C ILE A 658 18.19 -28.65 10.25
N HIS A 659 18.88 -29.80 10.38
CA HIS A 659 18.24 -31.07 10.70
C HIS A 659 17.48 -31.02 12.03
N THR A 660 18.00 -30.30 13.03
CA THR A 660 17.31 -30.12 14.31
C THR A 660 16.01 -29.32 14.14
N LEU A 661 16.03 -28.24 13.36
CA LEU A 661 14.82 -27.47 13.06
C LEU A 661 13.82 -28.29 12.23
N LEU A 662 14.31 -29.07 11.26
CA LEU A 662 13.49 -29.86 10.35
C LEU A 662 12.74 -31.00 11.06
N ARG A 663 13.33 -31.61 12.10
CA ARG A 663 12.67 -32.64 12.93
C ARG A 663 11.37 -32.18 13.59
N ASP A 664 11.23 -30.87 13.80
CA ASP A 664 10.12 -30.25 14.52
C ASP A 664 9.20 -29.43 13.59
N ALA A 665 9.50 -29.39 12.29
CA ALA A 665 8.78 -28.63 11.28
C ALA A 665 7.62 -29.46 10.69
N ASP A 666 6.45 -28.86 10.53
CA ASP A 666 5.33 -29.51 9.83
C ASP A 666 5.44 -29.34 8.32
N VAL A 667 5.99 -28.20 7.88
CA VAL A 667 6.16 -27.85 6.47
C VAL A 667 7.61 -27.44 6.22
N PHE A 668 8.21 -27.95 5.15
CA PHE A 668 9.42 -27.39 4.55
C PHE A 668 9.07 -26.77 3.20
N TYR A 669 9.47 -25.53 2.93
CA TYR A 669 9.16 -24.85 1.66
C TYR A 669 10.39 -24.21 1.02
N ALA A 670 10.53 -24.33 -0.30
CA ALA A 670 11.66 -23.78 -1.04
C ALA A 670 11.35 -23.53 -2.53
N ASN A 671 12.01 -22.52 -3.09
CA ASN A 671 12.05 -22.25 -4.54
C ASN A 671 13.51 -22.06 -4.98
N ARG A 672 14.30 -23.14 -4.87
CA ARG A 672 15.74 -23.10 -5.13
C ARG A 672 16.06 -23.74 -6.47
N ARG A 673 17.16 -23.29 -7.07
CA ARG A 673 17.67 -23.84 -8.31
C ARG A 673 17.74 -25.38 -8.26
N PRO A 674 17.48 -26.08 -9.38
CA PRO A 674 17.52 -27.54 -9.45
C PRO A 674 18.79 -28.14 -8.84
N GLY A 675 18.65 -29.25 -8.11
CA GLY A 675 19.74 -29.96 -7.44
C GLY A 675 20.33 -29.28 -6.18
N TYR A 676 19.96 -28.03 -5.87
CA TYR A 676 20.51 -27.34 -4.71
C TYR A 676 20.13 -28.00 -3.37
N LEU A 677 18.86 -28.37 -3.20
CA LEU A 677 18.38 -28.97 -1.95
C LEU A 677 19.05 -30.33 -1.68
N ALA A 678 19.13 -31.20 -2.69
CA ALA A 678 19.83 -32.48 -2.59
C ALA A 678 21.31 -32.29 -2.21
N LYS A 679 22.00 -31.28 -2.77
CA LYS A 679 23.39 -30.98 -2.41
C LYS A 679 23.60 -30.66 -0.91
N ILE A 680 22.58 -30.12 -0.25
CA ILE A 680 22.63 -29.75 1.18
C ILE A 680 21.86 -30.71 2.08
N GLY A 681 21.39 -31.86 1.55
CA GLY A 681 20.70 -32.89 2.33
C GLY A 681 19.23 -32.58 2.64
N LEU A 682 18.56 -31.77 1.81
CA LEU A 682 17.18 -31.30 2.01
C LEU A 682 16.25 -31.63 0.84
N SER A 683 16.57 -32.65 0.04
CA SER A 683 15.58 -33.21 -0.91
C SER A 683 14.33 -33.68 -0.18
N ALA A 684 13.25 -33.93 -0.91
CA ALA A 684 11.97 -34.35 -0.32
C ALA A 684 12.13 -35.67 0.45
N GLU A 685 12.88 -36.61 -0.12
CA GLU A 685 13.18 -37.92 0.47
C GLU A 685 14.08 -37.78 1.71
N GLU A 686 15.10 -36.94 1.66
CA GLU A 686 15.98 -36.68 2.82
C GLU A 686 15.24 -35.99 3.96
N ALA A 687 14.37 -35.01 3.64
CA ALA A 687 13.55 -34.34 4.64
C ALA A 687 12.55 -35.32 5.28
N ALA A 688 11.91 -36.18 4.49
CA ALA A 688 11.01 -37.22 4.99
C ALA A 688 11.73 -38.27 5.84
N ALA A 689 13.00 -38.55 5.57
CA ALA A 689 13.82 -39.42 6.42
C ALA A 689 14.18 -38.76 7.76
N VAL A 690 14.34 -37.43 7.80
CA VAL A 690 14.60 -36.66 9.03
C VAL A 690 13.33 -36.50 9.87
N HIS A 691 12.20 -36.22 9.22
CA HIS A 691 10.88 -36.14 9.85
C HIS A 691 9.84 -36.89 9.00
N PRO A 692 9.53 -38.15 9.34
CA PRO A 692 8.36 -38.84 8.80
C PRO A 692 7.11 -38.06 9.21
N GLY A 693 6.28 -37.64 8.25
CA GLY A 693 5.17 -36.70 8.45
C GLY A 693 5.42 -35.28 7.91
N ILE A 694 6.59 -34.99 7.33
CA ILE A 694 6.86 -33.66 6.75
C ILE A 694 6.03 -33.41 5.49
N ILE A 695 5.55 -32.17 5.32
CA ILE A 695 5.05 -31.66 4.04
C ILE A 695 6.20 -30.91 3.36
N HIS A 696 6.75 -31.45 2.27
CA HIS A 696 7.82 -30.84 1.50
C HIS A 696 7.27 -30.13 0.26
N LEU A 697 7.43 -28.81 0.20
CA LEU A 697 6.93 -27.97 -0.87
C LEU A 697 8.10 -27.42 -1.69
N SER A 698 8.06 -27.65 -3.01
CA SER A 698 9.06 -27.16 -3.94
C SER A 698 8.43 -26.47 -5.15
N ILE A 699 9.03 -25.35 -5.55
CA ILE A 699 8.62 -24.53 -6.68
C ILE A 699 9.75 -24.49 -7.71
N SER A 700 9.41 -24.65 -8.98
CA SER A 700 10.36 -24.65 -10.11
C SER A 700 9.85 -23.84 -11.30
N LEU A 701 10.68 -23.66 -12.33
CA LEU A 701 10.25 -23.04 -13.59
C LEU A 701 9.32 -23.97 -14.38
N ALA A 702 9.78 -25.20 -14.67
CA ALA A 702 9.14 -26.12 -15.62
C ALA A 702 8.88 -27.54 -15.06
N GLY A 703 8.94 -27.75 -13.75
CA GLY A 703 8.65 -29.04 -13.12
C GLY A 703 9.88 -29.94 -12.93
N GLU A 704 9.62 -31.23 -12.69
CA GLU A 704 10.62 -32.25 -12.35
C GLU A 704 10.94 -33.22 -13.50
N SER A 705 10.26 -33.09 -14.63
CA SER A 705 10.46 -33.91 -15.84
C SER A 705 10.56 -33.06 -17.11
N GLY A 706 11.20 -33.61 -18.14
CA GLY A 706 11.32 -32.96 -19.45
C GLY A 706 12.62 -32.15 -19.64
N PRO A 707 12.79 -31.53 -20.82
CA PRO A 707 14.06 -30.91 -21.23
C PRO A 707 14.38 -29.60 -20.50
N TRP A 708 13.46 -29.00 -19.73
CA TRP A 708 13.66 -27.72 -19.05
C TRP A 708 13.84 -27.83 -17.53
N THR A 709 13.96 -29.05 -16.98
CA THR A 709 14.02 -29.28 -15.53
C THR A 709 15.23 -28.65 -14.84
N HIS A 710 16.33 -28.47 -15.55
CA HIS A 710 17.56 -27.87 -15.01
C HIS A 710 17.57 -26.33 -15.12
N ARG A 711 16.66 -25.75 -15.90
CA ARG A 711 16.61 -24.32 -16.15
C ARG A 711 16.22 -23.56 -14.88
N VAL A 712 16.87 -22.41 -14.70
CA VAL A 712 16.49 -21.42 -13.68
C VAL A 712 15.63 -20.37 -14.38
N GLY A 713 14.64 -19.83 -13.68
CA GLY A 713 13.81 -18.78 -14.23
C GLY A 713 13.09 -17.98 -13.15
N PHE A 714 12.47 -16.91 -13.61
CA PHE A 714 11.64 -15.99 -12.85
C PHE A 714 10.28 -15.87 -13.54
N ASP A 715 9.38 -15.06 -12.97
CA ASP A 715 8.06 -14.77 -13.52
C ASP A 715 8.06 -14.46 -15.03
N GLN A 716 8.95 -13.55 -15.44
CA GLN A 716 9.03 -13.11 -16.83
C GLN A 716 9.64 -14.18 -17.74
N THR A 717 10.39 -15.13 -17.19
CA THR A 717 10.83 -16.32 -17.94
C THR A 717 9.62 -17.13 -18.38
N ALA A 718 8.66 -17.39 -17.48
CA ALA A 718 7.45 -18.11 -17.84
C ALA A 718 6.64 -17.35 -18.90
N GLY A 719 6.47 -16.04 -18.74
CA GLY A 719 5.75 -15.21 -19.73
C GLY A 719 6.43 -15.10 -21.09
N ALA A 720 7.77 -15.07 -21.13
CA ALA A 720 8.53 -15.07 -22.38
C ALA A 720 8.44 -16.42 -23.11
N LEU A 721 8.51 -17.53 -22.36
CA LEU A 721 8.41 -18.88 -22.90
C LEU A 721 7.00 -19.20 -23.41
N SER A 722 5.95 -18.72 -22.74
CA SER A 722 4.55 -19.02 -23.08
C SER A 722 3.93 -18.08 -24.12
N GLY A 723 4.65 -17.04 -24.53
CA GLY A 723 4.22 -16.06 -25.54
C GLY A 723 3.35 -14.91 -25.06
N ILE A 724 3.10 -14.81 -23.75
CA ILE A 724 2.36 -13.69 -23.14
C ILE A 724 3.03 -12.35 -23.50
N MET A 725 4.36 -12.26 -23.42
CA MET A 725 5.08 -10.99 -23.62
C MET A 725 4.98 -10.46 -25.07
N LEU A 726 4.84 -11.35 -26.06
CA LEU A 726 4.59 -10.93 -27.44
C LEU A 726 3.14 -10.48 -27.62
N MET A 727 2.19 -11.17 -26.98
CA MET A 727 0.76 -10.85 -27.10
C MET A 727 0.34 -9.57 -26.37
N GLU A 728 1.06 -9.18 -25.31
CA GLU A 728 0.89 -7.84 -24.69
C GLU A 728 1.43 -6.70 -25.60
N GLY A 729 2.17 -7.06 -26.64
CA GLY A 729 2.61 -6.15 -27.70
C GLY A 729 1.45 -5.53 -28.49
N ALA A 730 1.78 -4.58 -29.36
CA ALA A 730 0.78 -3.88 -30.18
C ALA A 730 -0.02 -4.81 -31.11
N ASP A 731 0.53 -5.97 -31.47
CA ASP A 731 -0.10 -6.94 -32.37
C ASP A 731 -1.10 -7.86 -31.64
N GLY A 732 -1.24 -7.78 -30.32
CA GLY A 732 -2.20 -8.60 -29.57
C GLY A 732 -1.99 -10.10 -29.77
N VAL A 733 -3.09 -10.86 -29.78
CA VAL A 733 -3.06 -12.32 -30.07
C VAL A 733 -2.56 -12.67 -31.49
N ALA A 734 -2.47 -11.68 -32.40
CA ALA A 734 -1.91 -11.86 -33.74
C ALA A 734 -0.38 -11.66 -33.79
N ALA A 735 0.27 -11.55 -32.62
CA ALA A 735 1.70 -11.37 -32.50
C ALA A 735 2.50 -12.48 -33.22
N ARG A 736 3.56 -12.06 -33.92
CA ARG A 736 4.51 -12.92 -34.62
C ARG A 736 5.80 -13.04 -33.81
N PRO A 737 6.69 -14.00 -34.12
CA PRO A 737 7.97 -14.15 -33.41
C PRO A 737 8.87 -12.90 -33.37
N THR A 738 8.68 -11.98 -34.32
CA THR A 738 9.43 -10.72 -34.43
C THR A 738 8.64 -9.49 -33.96
N SER A 739 7.37 -9.66 -33.56
CA SER A 739 6.55 -8.59 -33.01
C SER A 739 7.20 -7.98 -31.78
N THR A 740 7.02 -6.68 -31.58
CA THR A 740 7.62 -5.96 -30.45
C THR A 740 6.96 -6.41 -29.15
N PRO A 741 7.71 -6.97 -28.18
CA PRO A 741 7.15 -7.41 -26.92
C PRO A 741 6.87 -6.25 -25.97
N THR A 742 5.95 -6.49 -25.03
CA THR A 742 5.66 -5.61 -23.90
C THR A 742 5.53 -6.46 -22.64
N LEU A 743 5.84 -5.87 -21.48
CA LEU A 743 5.43 -6.47 -20.20
C LEU A 743 3.91 -6.34 -20.03
N PRO A 744 3.25 -7.27 -19.33
CA PRO A 744 1.90 -7.07 -18.86
C PRO A 744 1.80 -5.79 -18.02
N TYR A 745 0.60 -5.20 -17.96
CA TYR A 745 0.32 -4.00 -17.17
C TYR A 745 0.79 -4.14 -15.72
N ILE A 746 0.60 -5.32 -15.14
CA ILE A 746 1.21 -5.72 -13.87
C ILE A 746 2.46 -6.55 -14.17
N SER A 747 3.65 -6.02 -13.89
CA SER A 747 4.91 -6.59 -14.42
C SER A 747 5.33 -7.95 -13.83
N VAL A 748 4.69 -8.42 -12.76
CA VAL A 748 4.88 -9.75 -12.16
C VAL A 748 3.50 -10.36 -11.92
N VAL A 749 3.23 -11.56 -12.45
CA VAL A 749 1.89 -12.16 -12.40
C VAL A 749 1.89 -13.54 -11.75
N ASN A 750 2.68 -14.47 -12.27
CA ASN A 750 2.70 -15.88 -11.88
C ASN A 750 3.23 -16.09 -10.45
N ASP A 751 4.24 -15.35 -10.00
CA ASP A 751 4.96 -15.65 -8.76
C ASP A 751 4.06 -15.67 -7.50
N TYR A 752 3.19 -14.67 -7.30
CA TYR A 752 2.27 -14.64 -6.16
C TYR A 752 1.08 -15.60 -6.33
N VAL A 753 0.59 -15.77 -7.55
CA VAL A 753 -0.45 -16.77 -7.84
C VAL A 753 0.06 -18.15 -7.45
N LEU A 754 1.29 -18.46 -7.86
CA LEU A 754 1.96 -19.69 -7.51
C LEU A 754 2.10 -19.81 -5.99
N SER A 755 2.48 -18.76 -5.26
CA SER A 755 2.57 -18.83 -3.80
C SER A 755 1.23 -19.19 -3.14
N TRP A 756 0.11 -18.60 -3.56
CA TRP A 756 -1.21 -18.91 -2.99
C TRP A 756 -1.67 -20.34 -3.28
N LEU A 757 -1.43 -20.83 -4.50
CA LEU A 757 -1.75 -22.20 -4.88
C LEU A 757 -0.83 -23.21 -4.18
N ALA A 758 0.44 -22.86 -3.97
CA ALA A 758 1.39 -23.65 -3.21
C ALA A 758 0.97 -23.76 -1.74
N THR A 759 0.56 -22.65 -1.12
CA THR A 759 -0.03 -22.63 0.23
C THR A 759 -1.30 -23.49 0.30
N THR A 760 -2.16 -23.41 -0.71
CA THR A 760 -3.38 -24.25 -0.82
C THR A 760 -3.01 -25.74 -0.79
N GLY A 761 -2.00 -26.15 -1.58
CA GLY A 761 -1.47 -27.52 -1.59
C GLY A 761 -0.87 -27.95 -0.26
N ALA A 762 -0.10 -27.08 0.41
CA ALA A 762 0.47 -27.36 1.73
C ALA A 762 -0.62 -27.62 2.78
N ILE A 763 -1.68 -26.81 2.80
CA ILE A 763 -2.79 -26.96 3.74
C ILE A 763 -3.56 -28.25 3.46
N ALA A 764 -3.86 -28.54 2.19
CA ALA A 764 -4.49 -29.81 1.81
C ALA A 764 -3.66 -31.02 2.24
N ALA A 765 -2.34 -30.96 2.06
CA ALA A 765 -1.43 -32.03 2.47
C ALA A 765 -1.34 -32.18 4.01
N LEU A 766 -1.36 -31.07 4.77
CA LEU A 766 -1.43 -31.11 6.24
C LEU A 766 -2.71 -31.82 6.72
N MET A 767 -3.86 -31.56 6.09
CA MET A 767 -5.10 -32.26 6.42
C MET A 767 -5.05 -33.75 6.07
N ARG A 768 -4.45 -34.12 4.92
CA ARG A 768 -4.24 -35.53 4.55
C ARG A 768 -3.35 -36.23 5.58
N ARG A 769 -2.22 -35.63 5.94
CA ARG A 769 -1.33 -36.14 7.01
C ARG A 769 -2.06 -36.32 8.34
N ALA A 770 -2.94 -35.39 8.71
CA ALA A 770 -3.65 -35.45 9.98
C ALA A 770 -4.58 -36.68 10.10
N VAL A 771 -5.07 -37.20 8.97
CA VAL A 771 -6.00 -38.34 8.91
C VAL A 771 -5.30 -39.63 8.51
N ASP A 772 -4.53 -39.58 7.43
CA ASP A 772 -3.95 -40.76 6.77
C ASP A 772 -2.49 -41.03 7.20
N GLY A 773 -1.83 -40.04 7.80
CA GLY A 773 -0.39 -40.05 8.05
C GLY A 773 0.44 -39.96 6.77
N GLY A 774 1.76 -40.03 6.91
CA GLY A 774 2.71 -39.95 5.81
C GLY A 774 3.33 -38.59 5.58
N SER A 775 4.46 -38.61 4.88
CA SER A 775 5.11 -37.43 4.32
C SER A 775 4.56 -37.16 2.93
N TYR A 776 4.38 -35.88 2.58
CA TYR A 776 3.85 -35.48 1.28
C TYR A 776 4.77 -34.48 0.59
N ARG A 777 4.86 -34.59 -0.73
CA ARG A 777 5.50 -33.62 -1.61
C ARG A 777 4.43 -32.79 -2.32
N VAL A 778 4.61 -31.46 -2.31
CA VAL A 778 3.78 -30.50 -3.04
C VAL A 778 4.65 -29.80 -4.08
N THR A 779 4.30 -29.91 -5.36
CA THR A 779 5.08 -29.30 -6.45
C THR A 779 4.21 -28.43 -7.35
N LEU A 780 4.72 -27.24 -7.67
CA LEU A 780 4.16 -26.32 -8.65
C LEU A 780 5.27 -25.81 -9.57
N ASN A 781 4.89 -25.40 -10.77
CA ASN A 781 5.84 -24.81 -11.71
C ASN A 781 5.27 -23.56 -12.42
N LEU A 782 6.12 -22.56 -12.63
CA LEU A 782 5.73 -21.24 -13.15
C LEU A 782 5.16 -21.31 -14.57
N THR A 783 5.76 -22.11 -15.46
CA THR A 783 5.29 -22.19 -16.86
C THR A 783 3.91 -22.84 -16.96
N ARG A 784 3.58 -23.80 -16.08
CA ARG A 784 2.21 -24.34 -15.96
C ARG A 784 1.22 -23.27 -15.50
N ILE A 785 1.60 -22.41 -14.56
CA ILE A 785 0.73 -21.29 -14.14
C ILE A 785 0.46 -20.34 -15.32
N ALA A 786 1.48 -19.95 -16.08
CA ALA A 786 1.32 -19.11 -17.26
C ALA A 786 0.38 -19.74 -18.31
N THR A 787 0.50 -21.06 -18.52
CA THR A 787 -0.39 -21.80 -19.43
C THR A 787 -1.82 -21.88 -18.91
N TRP A 788 -2.00 -22.08 -17.60
CA TRP A 788 -3.32 -22.06 -16.97
C TRP A 788 -3.98 -20.69 -17.10
N ILE A 789 -3.23 -19.59 -16.94
CA ILE A 789 -3.75 -18.23 -17.13
C ILE A 789 -4.31 -18.06 -18.54
N LEU A 790 -3.58 -18.49 -19.57
CA LEU A 790 -4.05 -18.46 -20.96
C LEU A 790 -5.33 -19.30 -21.16
N SER A 791 -5.47 -20.41 -20.45
CA SER A 791 -6.64 -21.29 -20.54
C SER A 791 -7.92 -20.70 -19.96
N LEU A 792 -7.84 -19.60 -19.19
CA LEU A 792 -9.00 -18.86 -18.69
C LEU A 792 -9.60 -17.93 -19.76
N GLY A 793 -9.01 -17.88 -20.96
CA GLY A 793 -9.36 -16.95 -22.01
C GLY A 793 -8.37 -15.79 -22.10
N VAL A 794 -8.21 -15.25 -23.30
CA VAL A 794 -7.43 -14.04 -23.58
C VAL A 794 -8.35 -13.00 -24.20
N PHE A 795 -8.13 -11.74 -23.86
CA PHE A 795 -8.89 -10.63 -24.44
C PHE A 795 -8.29 -10.20 -25.77
N ASP A 796 -9.15 -9.71 -26.66
CA ASP A 796 -8.71 -8.76 -27.67
C ASP A 796 -8.12 -7.54 -26.98
N ARG A 797 -7.00 -7.06 -27.51
CA ARG A 797 -6.22 -6.01 -26.86
C ARG A 797 -6.99 -4.71 -26.80
N ASP A 798 -7.64 -4.30 -27.89
CA ASP A 798 -8.34 -3.02 -27.94
C ASP A 798 -9.56 -3.05 -27.03
N TYR A 799 -10.30 -4.17 -27.00
CA TYR A 799 -11.37 -4.40 -26.03
C TYR A 799 -10.88 -4.29 -24.58
N ALA A 800 -9.78 -4.97 -24.22
CA ALA A 800 -9.24 -4.91 -22.85
C ALA A 800 -8.84 -3.49 -22.44
N HIS A 801 -8.23 -2.75 -23.36
CA HIS A 801 -7.83 -1.36 -23.12
C HIS A 801 -9.05 -0.44 -22.98
N GLU A 802 -10.06 -0.59 -23.82
CA GLU A 802 -11.27 0.24 -23.77
C GLU A 802 -12.05 0.04 -22.46
N VAL A 803 -12.24 -1.22 -22.05
CA VAL A 803 -13.03 -1.55 -20.86
C VAL A 803 -12.31 -1.23 -19.55
N ALA A 804 -11.02 -1.56 -19.44
CA ALA A 804 -10.28 -1.35 -18.20
C ALA A 804 -9.95 0.14 -17.92
N LEU A 805 -9.97 0.99 -18.95
CA LEU A 805 -9.70 2.42 -18.85
C LEU A 805 -10.97 3.27 -18.75
N ASP A 806 -12.14 2.65 -18.56
CA ASP A 806 -13.38 3.34 -18.28
C ASP A 806 -13.25 4.18 -16.98
N PRO A 807 -13.48 5.51 -17.02
CA PRO A 807 -13.33 6.36 -15.85
C PRO A 807 -14.46 6.21 -14.81
N ASP A 808 -15.51 5.42 -15.07
CA ASP A 808 -16.60 5.20 -14.12
C ASP A 808 -16.13 4.40 -12.89
N PRO A 809 -16.07 5.02 -11.68
CA PRO A 809 -15.64 4.31 -10.47
C PRO A 809 -16.64 3.25 -10.00
N ASP A 810 -17.89 3.30 -10.46
CA ASP A 810 -18.93 2.31 -10.13
C ASP A 810 -18.93 1.13 -11.13
N SER A 811 -18.09 1.18 -12.17
CA SER A 811 -17.93 0.10 -13.14
C SER A 811 -17.51 -1.21 -12.46
N PRO A 812 -18.04 -2.38 -12.89
CA PRO A 812 -17.56 -3.68 -12.43
C PRO A 812 -16.09 -3.92 -12.83
N HIS A 813 -15.56 -3.15 -13.78
CA HIS A 813 -14.20 -3.23 -14.30
C HIS A 813 -13.24 -2.22 -13.65
N ALA A 814 -13.74 -1.32 -12.78
CA ALA A 814 -12.93 -0.25 -12.21
C ALA A 814 -11.68 -0.79 -11.48
N TYR A 815 -10.51 -0.21 -11.72
CA TYR A 815 -9.29 -0.55 -10.99
C TYR A 815 -9.24 0.24 -9.67
N LEU A 816 -9.60 -0.41 -8.56
CA LEU A 816 -9.76 0.24 -7.26
C LEU A 816 -8.51 0.15 -6.41
N ASP A 817 -8.22 1.23 -5.68
CA ASP A 817 -7.16 1.27 -4.67
C ASP A 817 -7.26 0.07 -3.70
N PRO A 818 -6.14 -0.58 -3.33
CA PRO A 818 -6.15 -1.76 -2.50
C PRO A 818 -6.34 -1.40 -1.02
N ASP A 819 -6.84 -2.36 -0.25
CA ASP A 819 -6.88 -2.27 1.20
C ASP A 819 -5.46 -2.45 1.77
N THR A 820 -5.01 -1.49 2.58
CA THR A 820 -3.69 -1.47 3.19
C THR A 820 -3.75 -1.62 4.71
N PHE A 821 -2.61 -1.90 5.33
CA PHE A 821 -2.43 -1.87 6.77
C PHE A 821 -1.07 -1.26 7.11
N THR A 822 -0.92 -0.81 8.35
CA THR A 822 0.35 -0.27 8.85
C THR A 822 0.80 -0.97 10.12
N ALA A 823 2.10 -0.96 10.39
CA ALA A 823 2.68 -1.45 11.62
C ALA A 823 4.05 -0.83 11.89
N ASP A 824 4.35 -0.57 13.16
CA ASP A 824 5.72 -0.26 13.57
C ASP A 824 6.53 -1.53 13.73
N THR A 825 7.67 -1.56 13.08
CA THR A 825 8.52 -2.74 13.01
C THR A 825 9.96 -2.38 13.37
N PRO A 826 10.81 -3.35 13.73
CA PRO A 826 12.23 -3.08 13.91
C PRO A 826 12.94 -2.60 12.64
N CYS A 827 12.31 -2.71 11.45
CA CYS A 827 12.80 -2.13 10.20
C CYS A 827 12.35 -0.68 9.97
N GLY A 828 11.44 -0.15 10.80
CA GLY A 828 10.77 1.15 10.65
C GLY A 828 9.25 1.02 10.50
N HIS A 829 8.58 2.16 10.31
CA HIS A 829 7.13 2.22 10.06
C HIS A 829 6.81 1.60 8.70
N TYR A 830 6.05 0.52 8.69
CA TYR A 830 5.72 -0.24 7.50
C TYR A 830 4.25 -0.01 7.10
N GLN A 831 4.01 0.18 5.80
CA GLN A 831 2.70 0.14 5.17
C GLN A 831 2.71 -1.00 4.15
N GLY A 832 1.74 -1.92 4.24
CA GLY A 832 1.64 -3.08 3.37
C GLY A 832 0.26 -3.25 2.74
N VAL A 833 0.19 -4.02 1.65
CA VAL A 833 -1.06 -4.40 0.98
C VAL A 833 -1.62 -5.67 1.66
N THR A 834 -2.89 -5.63 2.05
CA THR A 834 -3.59 -6.83 2.56
C THR A 834 -3.86 -7.81 1.42
N ASP A 835 -4.29 -9.04 1.70
CA ASP A 835 -4.59 -10.03 0.65
C ASP A 835 -5.88 -9.75 -0.15
N GLN A 836 -6.51 -8.58 0.00
CA GLN A 836 -7.72 -8.19 -0.75
C GLN A 836 -8.88 -9.21 -0.67
N VAL A 837 -8.85 -10.10 0.33
CA VAL A 837 -9.83 -11.15 0.59
C VAL A 837 -10.34 -11.00 2.01
N ILE A 838 -11.67 -11.05 2.16
CA ILE A 838 -12.33 -10.95 3.45
C ILE A 838 -12.81 -12.34 3.85
N MET A 839 -12.37 -12.81 5.01
CA MET A 839 -12.82 -14.05 5.64
C MET A 839 -13.61 -13.70 6.90
N SER A 840 -14.88 -14.11 6.99
CA SER A 840 -15.80 -13.60 8.03
C SER A 840 -15.50 -14.08 9.46
N ARG A 841 -14.68 -15.12 9.63
CA ARG A 841 -14.34 -15.70 10.95
C ARG A 841 -12.85 -15.72 11.24
N THR A 842 -12.02 -16.01 10.24
CA THR A 842 -10.57 -16.14 10.41
C THR A 842 -9.81 -15.16 9.51
N PRO A 843 -9.98 -13.84 9.70
CA PRO A 843 -9.18 -12.85 8.98
C PRO A 843 -7.70 -13.06 9.29
N GLY A 844 -6.86 -12.88 8.26
CA GLY A 844 -5.40 -13.00 8.41
C GLY A 844 -4.83 -11.93 9.32
N ARG A 845 -3.86 -12.30 10.15
CA ARG A 845 -3.09 -11.37 10.99
C ARG A 845 -1.67 -11.88 11.22
N PHE A 846 -0.71 -10.98 11.10
CA PHE A 846 0.68 -11.29 11.40
C PHE A 846 0.97 -11.19 12.89
N ARG A 847 1.76 -12.13 13.42
CA ARG A 847 2.34 -12.03 14.77
C ARG A 847 3.42 -10.95 14.82
N ASP A 848 4.34 -11.04 13.86
CA ASP A 848 5.43 -10.11 13.62
C ASP A 848 5.27 -9.59 12.20
N VAL A 849 5.24 -8.27 11.95
CA VAL A 849 4.93 -7.77 10.60
C VAL A 849 6.15 -7.80 9.69
N LEU A 850 7.23 -7.09 10.01
CA LEU A 850 8.47 -7.13 9.22
C LEU A 850 9.67 -7.18 10.17
N LEU A 851 10.59 -8.10 9.93
CA LEU A 851 11.78 -8.27 10.76
C LEU A 851 13.04 -8.07 9.92
N PRO A 852 14.13 -7.51 10.48
CA PRO A 852 15.38 -7.40 9.75
C PRO A 852 15.86 -8.79 9.34
N ARG A 853 16.34 -8.91 8.10
CA ARG A 853 16.74 -10.19 7.53
C ARG A 853 17.84 -10.86 8.37
N GLY A 854 17.58 -12.09 8.80
CA GLY A 854 18.51 -12.87 9.61
C GLY A 854 18.58 -12.49 11.09
N SER A 855 17.70 -11.59 11.57
CA SER A 855 17.70 -11.14 12.96
C SER A 855 17.19 -12.16 13.98
N SER A 856 16.47 -13.19 13.54
CA SER A 856 15.89 -14.19 14.43
C SER A 856 16.89 -15.30 14.79
N ALA A 857 16.83 -15.77 16.04
CA ALA A 857 17.54 -16.95 16.46
C ALA A 857 17.04 -18.21 15.71
N PRO A 858 17.92 -19.18 15.37
CA PRO A 858 17.56 -20.41 14.67
C PRO A 858 16.92 -21.43 15.63
N VAL A 859 15.77 -21.06 16.19
CA VAL A 859 14.97 -21.86 17.13
C VAL A 859 13.47 -21.66 16.85
N TRP A 860 12.67 -22.68 17.12
CA TRP A 860 11.21 -22.56 17.10
C TRP A 860 10.70 -21.78 18.31
N LEU A 861 9.61 -21.03 18.13
CA LEU A 861 8.88 -20.52 19.28
C LEU A 861 8.13 -21.66 19.99
N PRO A 862 7.74 -21.44 21.27
CA PRO A 862 6.79 -22.33 21.93
C PRO A 862 5.54 -22.53 21.07
N ARG A 863 5.04 -23.77 20.96
CA ARG A 863 3.75 -24.03 20.29
C ARG A 863 2.65 -23.43 21.19
N TYR A 864 2.06 -22.33 20.76
CA TYR A 864 0.85 -21.81 21.41
C TYR A 864 -0.34 -22.71 21.03
N SER A 865 -1.16 -23.06 22.03
CA SER A 865 -2.46 -23.73 21.84
C SER A 865 -3.50 -22.75 21.33
#